data_AF-A0A965VZ96-F1
#
_entry.id   AF-A0A965VZ96-F1
#
_cell.length_a   1.000
_cell.length_b   1.000
_cell.length_c   1.000
_cell.angle_alpha   90.00
_cell.angle_beta   90.00
_cell.angle_gamma   90.00
#
_symmetry.space_group_name_H-M   'P 1'
#
loop_
_entity.id
_entity.type
_entity.pdbx_description
1 polymer ?
#
loop_
_entity_poly.entity_id
_entity_poly.type
_entity_poly.pdbx_seq_one_letter_code
_entity_poly.pdbx_strand_id
1 'polypeptide(L)'
;MYFKTLVGWLWKERRGIQRVYLMAALQSLLYIGLPLCIQGVITYTMAGHFSASLVLLSMVAVIFIALISVFKVWQFNLNEYLQEKIFAETAERLAVYEDLSGTRKLKLLQFFEILTLQKGIGKILLDFSVSIVSIGIGLLILPAYSSWFFLLTILLALSFVYILYYYGKRAQQANILLSESKYSILKLLLYDSAPSVHDHYQKLDAELMDYLSFRQQYHGLFLKQLKGLLTYKVIFVGFVLFLGAYLVQIGELNIGQFVASEIIVLFVVNAIEKLVSSIGICYEMITAIIKLNALLPPDNPLQQNAAISLQFNSQKRIYPYPFKRQNRWYWMGGLILLFLILISPWTQTVNVSGSVSVLNPERKPQQITSRIAGRVEKWYIQDGAFVNKNDTIAYITEIKEEYLDPKLVQRSESQITSKETAMESYQGKIRSIDLQIDALNKGLVLKREQLQNKTRQYIAKLASDSVEWIAAQNNLKITKEQLARYDELLDKGIVSKTEHENRKLKFQEALAKSISSENKIIGARNELLNAKIEQSAISQEYNEKLMKLESDKFSTLSMYYDAEGQLTKLQNQLSNYALRQHYYYVLAPQDGYINELTAKGVGEIVKEGGIICKITPKNLEQAVELFVDPVDLPLIAKGQELRLIFDGWPSFYLSGWPGVSNGTFAAEVISFDKVISTKGKFRILARAKGTPWPNSIQIGGGVQGFCLLRNVPLVYELWRIINGFPPEFYITPNAHDKPHT
;
A
#
# COMPACT_ATOMS: atom_id res chain seq x y z
N MET A 1 58.21 12.82 24.58
CA MET A 1 59.27 12.21 25.40
C MET A 1 58.68 11.29 26.47
N TYR A 2 57.79 11.76 27.35
CA TYR A 2 57.28 10.99 28.49
C TYR A 2 56.36 9.79 28.17
N PHE A 3 55.56 9.85 27.11
CA PHE A 3 54.72 8.70 26.68
C PHE A 3 55.56 7.51 26.18
N LYS A 4 56.77 7.77 25.64
CA LYS A 4 57.71 6.74 25.21
C LYS A 4 58.20 5.89 26.39
N THR A 5 58.31 6.50 27.58
CA THR A 5 58.71 5.83 28.82
C THR A 5 57.65 4.82 29.29
N LEU A 6 56.36 5.19 29.18
CA LEU A 6 55.23 4.31 29.48
C LEU A 6 55.21 3.09 28.54
N VAL A 7 55.30 3.35 27.24
CA VAL A 7 55.26 2.32 26.19
C VAL A 7 56.45 1.38 26.32
N GLY A 8 57.65 1.90 26.59
CA GLY A 8 58.85 1.08 26.80
C GLY A 8 58.74 0.16 28.02
N TRP A 9 58.13 0.65 29.11
CA TRP A 9 57.89 -0.17 30.29
C TRP A 9 56.83 -1.25 30.04
N LEU A 10 55.71 -0.89 29.41
CA LEU A 10 54.66 -1.84 29.03
C LEU A 10 55.17 -2.92 28.07
N TRP A 11 56.14 -2.61 27.20
CA TRP A 11 56.73 -3.57 26.28
C TRP A 11 57.44 -4.74 26.98
N LYS A 12 57.98 -4.53 28.19
CA LYS A 12 58.57 -5.61 29.01
C LYS A 12 57.53 -6.70 29.35
N GLU A 13 56.25 -6.31 29.49
CA GLU A 13 55.10 -7.21 29.75
C GLU A 13 54.24 -7.52 28.51
N ARG A 14 54.80 -7.40 27.30
CA ARG A 14 54.05 -7.53 26.03
C ARG A 14 53.17 -8.78 25.91
N ARG A 15 53.59 -9.93 26.48
CA ARG A 15 52.82 -11.18 26.39
C ARG A 15 51.51 -11.14 27.19
N GLY A 16 51.52 -10.50 28.36
CA GLY A 16 50.32 -10.31 29.17
C GLY A 16 49.40 -9.29 28.51
N ILE A 17 49.97 -8.17 28.07
CA ILE A 17 49.23 -7.08 27.43
C ILE A 17 48.57 -7.54 26.12
N GLN A 18 49.29 -8.26 25.25
CA GLN A 18 48.71 -8.79 24.00
C GLN A 18 47.47 -9.65 24.25
N ARG A 19 47.47 -10.47 25.31
CA ARG A 19 46.31 -11.30 25.67
C ARG A 19 45.14 -10.46 26.16
N VAL A 20 45.39 -9.42 26.96
CA VAL A 20 44.35 -8.47 27.37
C VAL A 20 43.74 -7.77 26.17
N TYR A 21 44.56 -7.25 25.25
CA TYR A 21 44.08 -6.57 24.05
C TYR A 21 43.32 -7.52 23.11
N LEU A 22 43.73 -8.79 22.99
CA LEU A 22 42.98 -9.79 22.24
C LEU A 22 41.62 -10.08 22.89
N MET A 23 41.56 -10.23 24.22
CA MET A 23 40.29 -10.40 24.95
C MET A 23 39.41 -9.15 24.81
N ALA A 24 39.99 -7.95 24.89
CA ALA A 24 39.29 -6.70 24.69
C ALA A 24 38.72 -6.62 23.26
N ALA A 25 39.48 -7.04 22.24
CA ALA A 25 39.00 -7.08 20.87
C ALA A 25 37.86 -8.06 20.66
N LEU A 26 37.95 -9.27 21.19
CA LEU A 26 36.85 -10.25 21.13
C LEU A 26 35.61 -9.74 21.87
N GLN A 27 35.79 -9.12 23.03
CA GLN A 27 34.70 -8.53 23.80
C GLN A 27 34.03 -7.37 23.02
N SER A 28 34.82 -6.46 22.45
CA SER A 28 34.33 -5.34 21.64
C SER A 28 33.61 -5.82 20.37
N LEU A 29 34.10 -6.87 19.70
CA LEU A 29 33.43 -7.48 18.56
C LEU A 29 32.04 -8.00 18.94
N LEU A 30 31.93 -8.73 20.06
CA LEU A 30 30.65 -9.24 20.56
C LEU A 30 29.71 -8.12 21.00
N TYR A 31 30.24 -7.04 21.59
CA TYR A 31 29.43 -5.87 21.93
C TYR A 31 28.75 -5.26 20.71
N ILE A 32 29.34 -5.35 19.53
CA ILE A 32 28.73 -4.85 18.29
C ILE A 32 27.74 -5.85 17.68
N GLY A 33 27.92 -7.14 17.94
CA GLY A 33 26.92 -8.16 17.62
C GLY A 33 25.57 -7.89 18.28
N LEU A 34 25.56 -7.25 19.46
CA LEU A 34 24.33 -6.91 20.19
C LEU A 34 23.41 -5.91 19.45
N PRO A 35 23.86 -4.71 19.02
CA PRO A 35 23.08 -3.81 18.18
C PRO A 35 22.48 -4.49 16.95
N LEU A 36 23.26 -5.34 16.27
CA LEU A 36 22.80 -6.09 15.10
C LEU A 36 21.67 -7.07 15.43
N CYS A 37 21.76 -7.77 16.57
CA CYS A 37 20.67 -8.65 17.03
C CYS A 37 19.41 -7.84 17.37
N ILE A 38 19.58 -6.69 18.04
CA ILE A 38 18.48 -5.79 18.41
C ILE A 38 17.79 -5.21 17.16
N GLN A 39 18.55 -4.80 16.15
CA GLN A 39 18.02 -4.40 14.85
C GLN A 39 17.12 -5.49 14.28
N GLY A 40 17.62 -6.73 14.21
CA GLY A 40 16.85 -7.85 13.69
C GLY A 40 15.55 -8.04 14.47
N VAL A 41 15.61 -8.05 15.81
CA VAL A 41 14.41 -8.18 16.66
C VAL A 41 13.38 -7.07 16.36
N ILE A 42 13.80 -5.81 16.24
CA ILE A 42 12.90 -4.69 15.93
C ILE A 42 12.27 -4.84 14.54
N THR A 43 13.08 -5.14 13.53
CA THR A 43 12.61 -5.32 12.15
C THR A 43 11.55 -6.41 12.05
N TYR A 44 11.74 -7.55 12.72
CA TYR A 44 10.75 -8.64 12.73
C TYR A 44 9.53 -8.36 13.60
N THR A 45 9.69 -7.63 14.70
CA THR A 45 8.55 -7.25 15.55
C THR A 45 7.62 -6.30 14.80
N MET A 46 8.18 -5.37 14.00
CA MET A 46 7.39 -4.47 13.16
C MET A 46 6.63 -5.19 12.03
N ALA A 47 7.08 -6.37 11.61
CA ALA A 47 6.37 -7.21 10.64
C ALA A 47 5.12 -7.91 11.21
N GLY A 48 4.83 -7.75 12.51
CA GLY A 48 3.54 -8.12 13.12
C GLY A 48 3.34 -9.61 13.42
N HIS A 49 4.36 -10.44 13.26
CA HIS A 49 4.27 -11.88 13.52
C HIS A 49 5.45 -12.39 14.35
N PHE A 50 5.15 -13.24 15.33
CA PHE A 50 6.17 -13.91 16.14
C PHE A 50 6.86 -14.99 15.30
N SER A 51 8.04 -14.67 14.74
CA SER A 51 8.78 -15.55 13.84
C SER A 51 9.86 -16.35 14.58
N ALA A 52 10.22 -17.53 14.08
CA ALA A 52 11.31 -18.32 14.62
C ALA A 52 12.66 -17.58 14.57
N SER A 53 12.83 -16.71 13.57
CA SER A 53 13.99 -15.80 13.42
C SER A 53 14.16 -14.87 14.64
N LEU A 54 13.06 -14.38 15.23
CA LEU A 54 13.09 -13.53 16.43
C LEU A 54 13.62 -14.29 17.65
N VAL A 55 13.17 -15.53 17.83
CA VAL A 55 13.64 -16.42 18.92
C VAL A 55 15.12 -16.73 18.75
N LEU A 56 15.54 -17.06 17.52
CA LEU A 56 16.94 -17.33 17.21
C LEU A 56 17.84 -16.13 17.50
N LEU A 57 17.48 -14.94 17.02
CA LEU A 57 18.24 -13.70 17.25
C LEU A 57 18.35 -13.38 18.75
N SER A 58 17.27 -13.62 19.50
CA SER A 58 17.24 -13.41 20.94
C SER A 58 18.16 -14.40 21.68
N MET A 59 18.19 -15.68 21.29
CA MET A 59 19.15 -16.66 21.84
C MET A 59 20.60 -16.29 21.53
N VAL A 60 20.89 -15.86 20.31
CA VAL A 60 22.24 -15.41 19.92
C VAL A 60 22.69 -14.20 20.75
N ALA A 61 21.81 -13.23 20.98
CA ALA A 61 22.10 -12.08 21.83
C ALA A 61 22.45 -12.49 23.27
N VAL A 62 21.72 -13.45 23.86
CA VAL A 62 22.02 -14.01 25.19
C VAL A 62 23.40 -14.69 25.21
N ILE A 63 23.74 -15.46 24.17
CA ILE A 63 25.05 -16.09 24.03
C ILE A 63 26.17 -15.05 23.95
N PHE A 64 25.98 -13.95 23.21
CA PHE A 64 26.95 -12.85 23.17
C PHE A 64 27.17 -12.23 24.55
N ILE A 65 26.11 -11.98 25.33
CA ILE A 65 26.22 -11.43 26.69
C ILE A 65 26.98 -12.39 27.62
N ALA A 66 26.70 -13.70 27.52
CA ALA A 66 27.41 -14.71 28.30
C ALA A 66 28.91 -14.74 27.97
N LEU A 67 29.27 -14.75 26.68
CA LEU A 67 30.67 -14.75 26.23
C LEU A 67 31.42 -13.47 26.63
N ILE A 68 30.77 -12.30 26.52
CA ILE A 68 31.32 -11.01 26.98
C ILE A 68 31.66 -11.08 28.46
N SER A 69 30.77 -11.65 29.28
CA SER A 69 30.95 -11.75 30.73
C SER A 69 32.14 -12.67 31.07
N VAL A 70 32.27 -13.80 30.38
CA VAL A 70 33.41 -14.72 30.53
C VAL A 70 34.74 -14.04 30.20
N PHE A 71 34.80 -13.28 29.08
CA PHE A 71 36.01 -12.54 28.73
C PHE A 71 36.38 -11.49 29.79
N LYS A 72 35.38 -10.80 30.36
CA LYS A 72 35.62 -9.78 31.38
C LYS A 72 36.21 -10.37 32.65
N VAL A 73 35.71 -11.51 33.13
CA VAL A 73 36.24 -12.21 34.31
C VAL A 73 37.72 -12.55 34.14
N TRP A 74 38.15 -12.96 32.94
CA TRP A 74 39.58 -13.24 32.75
C TRP A 74 40.46 -12.04 32.62
N GLN A 75 39.97 -10.94 32.06
CA GLN A 75 40.70 -9.68 32.12
C GLN A 75 40.98 -9.29 33.57
N PHE A 76 39.99 -9.46 34.48
CA PHE A 76 40.18 -9.24 35.91
C PHE A 76 41.24 -10.17 36.52
N ASN A 77 41.20 -11.47 36.22
CA ASN A 77 42.21 -12.42 36.72
C ASN A 77 43.64 -12.10 36.22
N LEU A 78 43.77 -11.69 34.96
CA LEU A 78 45.06 -11.30 34.39
C LEU A 78 45.56 -9.97 34.98
N ASN A 79 44.65 -9.06 35.31
CA ASN A 79 44.99 -7.85 36.02
C ASN A 79 45.57 -8.16 37.42
N GLU A 80 44.92 -9.03 38.19
CA GLU A 80 45.40 -9.43 39.53
C GLU A 80 46.82 -10.01 39.46
N TYR A 81 47.04 -10.94 38.53
CA TYR A 81 48.36 -11.52 38.28
C TYR A 81 49.43 -10.45 37.98
N LEU A 82 49.10 -9.47 37.12
CA LEU A 82 50.04 -8.41 36.77
C LEU A 82 50.31 -7.47 37.96
N GLN A 83 49.30 -7.14 38.76
CA GLN A 83 49.46 -6.32 39.96
C GLN A 83 50.38 -6.97 40.99
N GLU A 84 50.18 -8.25 41.29
CA GLU A 84 51.06 -9.00 42.20
C GLU A 84 52.47 -9.13 41.65
N LYS A 85 52.60 -9.45 40.35
CA LYS A 85 53.91 -9.60 39.71
C LYS A 85 54.73 -8.31 39.74
N ILE A 86 54.12 -7.17 39.39
CA ILE A 86 54.80 -5.86 39.39
C ILE A 86 55.34 -5.55 40.78
N PHE A 87 54.56 -5.83 41.84
CA PHE A 87 54.99 -5.61 43.21
C PHE A 87 56.14 -6.52 43.63
N ALA A 88 56.03 -7.83 43.38
CA ALA A 88 57.07 -8.78 43.73
C ALA A 88 58.40 -8.46 43.00
N GLU A 89 58.34 -8.21 41.70
CA GLU A 89 59.53 -7.99 40.86
C GLU A 89 60.26 -6.69 41.20
N THR A 90 59.53 -5.62 41.48
CA THR A 90 60.14 -4.34 41.88
C THR A 90 60.73 -4.38 43.30
N ALA A 91 60.05 -5.04 44.26
CA ALA A 91 60.57 -5.22 45.61
C ALA A 91 61.86 -6.03 45.63
N GLU A 92 61.93 -7.08 44.82
CA GLU A 92 63.14 -7.90 44.65
C GLU A 92 64.29 -7.13 44.01
N ARG A 93 64.03 -6.38 42.92
CA ARG A 93 65.05 -5.54 42.27
C ARG A 93 65.63 -4.49 43.23
N LEU A 94 64.83 -4.04 44.18
CA LEU A 94 65.22 -3.06 45.19
C LEU A 94 66.05 -3.69 46.33
N ALA A 95 65.80 -4.95 46.67
CA ALA A 95 66.52 -5.68 47.72
C ALA A 95 68.00 -5.96 47.40
N VAL A 96 68.37 -5.96 46.11
CA VAL A 96 69.75 -6.22 45.63
C VAL A 96 70.66 -4.99 45.82
N TYR A 97 70.15 -3.86 46.31
CA TYR A 97 70.89 -2.60 46.42
C TYR A 97 71.33 -2.29 47.87
N GLU A 98 72.64 -2.05 48.11
CA GLU A 98 73.25 -2.08 49.45
C GLU A 98 73.53 -0.69 50.09
N ASP A 99 73.46 0.42 49.35
CA ASP A 99 73.83 1.75 49.85
C ASP A 99 72.64 2.55 50.44
N LEU A 100 72.51 2.48 51.77
CA LEU A 100 71.43 3.07 52.60
C LEU A 100 71.80 4.40 53.29
N SER A 101 72.66 5.22 52.68
CA SER A 101 73.02 6.55 53.20
C SER A 101 71.85 7.56 53.17
N GLY A 102 71.88 8.54 54.09
CA GLY A 102 70.73 9.34 54.56
C GLY A 102 69.80 9.94 53.50
N THR A 103 70.31 10.54 52.42
CA THR A 103 69.47 11.14 51.34
C THR A 103 68.77 10.11 50.45
N ARG A 104 69.22 8.85 50.45
CA ARG A 104 68.65 7.76 49.65
C ARG A 104 67.52 7.03 50.38
N LYS A 105 67.49 7.06 51.72
CA LYS A 105 66.35 6.57 52.51
C LYS A 105 65.04 7.31 52.18
N LEU A 106 65.12 8.63 51.92
CA LEU A 106 63.96 9.39 51.42
C LEU A 106 63.51 8.93 50.04
N LYS A 107 64.47 8.55 49.16
CA LYS A 107 64.14 8.01 47.84
C LYS A 107 63.43 6.67 47.95
N LEU A 108 63.78 5.79 48.89
CA LEU A 108 63.09 4.50 49.13
C LEU A 108 61.57 4.67 49.38
N LEU A 109 61.12 5.80 49.92
CA LEU A 109 59.69 6.10 50.08
C LEU A 109 58.96 6.23 48.72
N GLN A 110 59.67 6.50 47.62
CA GLN A 110 59.10 6.46 46.27
C GLN A 110 58.75 5.04 45.83
N PHE A 111 59.17 3.98 46.56
CA PHE A 111 58.65 2.63 46.34
C PHE A 111 57.12 2.59 46.44
N PHE A 112 56.52 3.42 47.30
CA PHE A 112 55.05 3.50 47.42
C PHE A 112 54.35 3.98 46.14
N GLU A 113 55.05 4.56 45.17
CA GLU A 113 54.51 4.86 43.83
C GLU A 113 54.10 3.59 43.07
N ILE A 114 54.52 2.41 43.56
CA ILE A 114 54.04 1.13 43.02
C ILE A 114 52.52 0.96 43.16
N LEU A 115 51.93 1.51 44.21
CA LEU A 115 50.47 1.46 44.41
C LEU A 115 49.76 2.22 43.29
N THR A 116 50.32 3.37 42.88
CA THR A 116 49.86 4.16 41.72
C THR A 116 50.01 3.35 40.43
N LEU A 117 51.14 2.64 40.28
CA LEU A 117 51.40 1.78 39.11
C LEU A 117 50.46 0.56 39.05
N GLN A 118 50.19 -0.12 40.16
CA GLN A 118 49.28 -1.28 40.25
C GLN A 118 47.82 -0.87 39.96
N LYS A 119 47.35 0.24 40.52
CA LYS A 119 46.02 0.77 40.20
C LYS A 119 45.97 1.24 38.74
N GLY A 120 47.06 1.84 38.26
CA GLY A 120 47.20 2.33 36.90
C GLY A 120 47.14 1.23 35.85
N ILE A 121 47.88 0.13 36.04
CA ILE A 121 47.88 -0.99 35.10
C ILE A 121 46.49 -1.62 35.01
N GLY A 122 45.75 -1.73 36.11
CA GLY A 122 44.39 -2.28 36.08
C GLY A 122 43.41 -1.41 35.32
N LYS A 123 43.43 -0.10 35.54
CA LYS A 123 42.63 0.84 34.73
C LYS A 123 42.98 0.73 33.24
N ILE A 124 44.26 0.65 32.90
CA ILE A 124 44.71 0.57 31.50
C ILE A 124 44.32 -0.77 30.86
N LEU A 125 44.52 -1.88 31.56
CA LEU A 125 44.22 -3.21 31.04
C LEU A 125 42.72 -3.45 30.92
N LEU A 126 41.91 -2.92 31.84
CA LEU A 126 40.48 -3.22 31.88
C LEU A 126 39.62 -2.20 31.13
N ASP A 127 39.88 -0.90 31.33
CA ASP A 127 39.03 0.17 30.79
C ASP A 127 39.63 0.78 29.53
N PHE A 128 40.92 1.11 29.54
CA PHE A 128 41.56 1.74 28.38
C PHE A 128 41.61 0.78 27.17
N SER A 129 41.97 -0.49 27.38
CA SER A 129 42.06 -1.48 26.30
C SER A 129 40.71 -1.74 25.62
N VAL A 130 39.64 -1.92 26.38
CA VAL A 130 38.28 -2.13 25.85
C VAL A 130 37.80 -0.85 25.18
N SER A 131 38.05 0.32 25.78
CA SER A 131 37.58 1.58 25.22
C SER A 131 38.23 1.89 23.87
N ILE A 132 39.55 1.73 23.73
CA ILE A 132 40.25 2.04 22.47
C ILE A 132 39.83 1.08 21.35
N VAL A 133 39.64 -0.20 21.67
CA VAL A 133 39.19 -1.18 20.68
C VAL A 133 37.72 -0.98 20.31
N SER A 134 36.85 -0.70 21.28
CA SER A 134 35.44 -0.39 21.01
C SER A 134 35.26 0.88 20.19
N ILE A 135 36.05 1.94 20.43
CA ILE A 135 36.04 3.15 19.60
C ILE A 135 36.46 2.81 18.17
N GLY A 136 37.57 2.07 18.00
CA GLY A 136 38.09 1.69 16.68
C GLY A 136 37.10 0.85 15.87
N ILE A 137 36.56 -0.22 16.46
CA ILE A 137 35.61 -1.09 15.76
C ILE A 137 34.25 -0.39 15.57
N GLY A 138 33.78 0.38 16.56
CA GLY A 138 32.52 1.12 16.46
C GLY A 138 32.53 2.17 15.35
N LEU A 139 33.61 2.97 15.25
CA LEU A 139 33.79 3.94 14.16
C LEU A 139 33.98 3.26 12.80
N LEU A 140 34.52 2.05 12.74
CA LEU A 140 34.67 1.29 11.49
C LEU A 140 33.33 0.79 10.95
N ILE A 141 32.39 0.46 11.82
CA ILE A 141 31.11 -0.16 11.45
C ILE A 141 30.00 0.85 11.16
N LEU A 142 30.01 2.03 11.80
CA LEU A 142 29.02 3.08 11.55
C LEU A 142 28.84 3.44 10.05
N PRO A 143 29.92 3.58 9.24
CA PRO A 143 29.81 3.81 7.80
C PRO A 143 29.06 2.73 7.02
N ALA A 144 29.01 1.49 7.52
CA ALA A 144 28.29 0.40 6.87
C ALA A 144 26.76 0.58 6.92
N TYR A 145 26.25 1.42 7.82
CA TYR A 145 24.83 1.76 7.90
C TYR A 145 24.43 2.91 6.99
N SER A 146 25.30 3.93 6.85
CA SER A 146 25.08 5.06 5.95
C SER A 146 26.39 5.78 5.68
N SER A 147 26.58 6.21 4.43
CA SER A 147 27.72 7.03 4.00
C SER A 147 27.85 8.33 4.80
N TRP A 148 26.74 8.90 5.28
CA TRP A 148 26.76 10.11 6.11
C TRP A 148 27.50 9.91 7.44
N PHE A 149 27.44 8.70 8.01
CA PHE A 149 28.18 8.41 9.22
C PHE A 149 29.69 8.40 9.00
N PHE A 150 30.18 8.14 7.79
CA PHE A 150 31.62 8.20 7.48
C PHE A 150 32.19 9.60 7.71
N LEU A 151 31.56 10.64 7.15
CA LEU A 151 31.98 12.03 7.36
C LEU A 151 31.97 12.40 8.84
N LEU A 152 30.94 11.96 9.56
CA LEU A 152 30.83 12.15 10.98
C LEU A 152 31.99 11.47 11.72
N THR A 153 32.31 10.21 11.44
CA THR A 153 33.40 9.49 12.11
C THR A 153 34.76 10.19 12.00
N ILE A 154 35.08 10.78 10.85
CA ILE A 154 36.33 11.53 10.64
C ILE A 154 36.36 12.79 11.51
N LEU A 155 35.27 13.57 11.49
CA LEU A 155 35.16 14.80 12.27
C LEU A 155 35.32 14.50 13.77
N LEU A 156 34.74 13.39 14.24
CA LEU A 156 34.85 12.95 15.62
C LEU A 156 36.27 12.58 16.02
N ALA A 157 36.94 11.78 15.19
CA ALA A 157 38.31 11.35 15.46
C ALA A 157 39.24 12.56 15.57
N LEU A 158 39.09 13.54 14.67
CA LEU A 158 39.87 14.78 14.67
C LEU A 158 39.62 15.63 15.93
N SER A 159 38.35 15.87 16.26
CA SER A 159 37.96 16.63 17.46
C SER A 159 38.49 15.97 18.74
N PHE A 160 38.36 14.65 18.85
CA PHE A 160 38.85 13.90 20.00
C PHE A 160 40.37 14.00 20.16
N VAL A 161 41.13 13.75 19.09
CA VAL A 161 42.59 13.87 19.09
C VAL A 161 43.04 15.29 19.44
N TYR A 162 42.35 16.31 18.92
CA TYR A 162 42.64 17.71 19.23
C TYR A 162 42.51 18.01 20.73
N ILE A 163 41.40 17.58 21.36
CA ILE A 163 41.18 17.79 22.80
C ILE A 163 42.25 17.07 23.63
N LEU A 164 42.61 15.83 23.26
CA LEU A 164 43.65 15.09 23.98
C LEU A 164 45.03 15.74 23.87
N TYR A 165 45.41 16.18 22.66
CA TYR A 165 46.72 16.78 22.42
C TYR A 165 46.87 18.13 23.13
N TYR A 166 45.87 19.02 23.02
CA TYR A 166 45.95 20.38 23.55
C TYR A 166 45.99 20.43 25.09
N TYR A 167 45.10 19.69 25.77
CA TYR A 167 45.05 19.68 27.23
C TYR A 167 46.05 18.70 27.87
N GLY A 168 46.36 17.58 27.20
CA GLY A 168 47.15 16.51 27.79
C GLY A 168 48.59 16.85 28.11
N LYS A 169 49.29 17.58 27.22
CA LYS A 169 50.68 17.99 27.44
C LYS A 169 50.81 18.89 28.69
N ARG A 170 49.88 19.82 28.86
CA ARG A 170 49.85 20.75 30.00
C ARG A 170 49.49 20.03 31.30
N ALA A 171 48.49 19.14 31.26
CA ALA A 171 48.08 18.36 32.42
C ALA A 171 49.20 17.46 32.94
N GLN A 172 49.97 16.83 32.04
CA GLN A 172 51.10 15.99 32.43
C GLN A 172 52.20 16.78 33.15
N GLN A 173 52.58 17.95 32.63
CA GLN A 173 53.61 18.80 33.26
C GLN A 173 53.17 19.26 34.66
N ALA A 174 51.92 19.70 34.80
CA ALA A 174 51.37 20.07 36.10
C ALA A 174 51.36 18.89 37.10
N ASN A 175 51.12 17.65 36.62
CA ASN A 175 51.16 16.47 37.48
C ASN A 175 52.58 16.10 37.95
N ILE A 176 53.60 16.34 37.12
CA ILE A 176 55.00 16.11 37.51
C ILE A 176 55.39 17.11 38.61
N LEU A 177 55.13 18.41 38.40
CA LEU A 177 55.42 19.47 39.39
C LEU A 177 54.68 19.24 40.71
N LEU A 178 53.40 18.87 40.65
CA LEU A 178 52.60 18.49 41.81
C LEU A 178 53.21 17.30 42.57
N SER A 179 53.76 16.35 41.83
CA SER A 179 54.38 15.18 42.43
C SER A 179 55.76 15.52 42.98
N GLU A 180 56.50 16.50 42.44
CA GLU A 180 57.78 16.96 43.00
C GLU A 180 57.58 17.70 44.32
N SER A 181 56.61 18.62 44.40
CA SER A 181 56.32 19.37 45.64
C SER A 181 55.92 18.48 46.83
N LYS A 182 55.18 17.38 46.59
CA LYS A 182 54.89 16.37 47.63
C LYS A 182 56.14 15.81 48.31
N TYR A 183 57.18 15.53 47.52
CA TYR A 183 58.44 14.99 48.07
C TYR A 183 59.33 16.09 48.62
N SER A 184 59.21 17.34 48.15
CA SER A 184 59.87 18.49 48.77
C SER A 184 59.38 18.70 50.20
N ILE A 185 58.04 18.70 50.41
CA ILE A 185 57.42 18.74 51.75
C ILE A 185 57.92 17.58 52.62
N LEU A 186 57.92 16.36 52.09
CA LEU A 186 58.39 15.19 52.85
C LEU A 186 59.88 15.29 53.21
N LYS A 187 60.72 15.82 52.31
CA LYS A 187 62.13 16.08 52.57
C LYS A 187 62.31 17.09 53.70
N LEU A 188 61.52 18.17 53.68
CA LEU A 188 61.53 19.21 54.71
C LEU A 188 61.15 18.62 56.07
N LEU A 189 60.10 17.81 56.15
CA LEU A 189 59.62 17.20 57.40
C LEU A 189 60.58 16.16 58.00
N LEU A 190 61.29 15.40 57.16
CA LEU A 190 62.13 14.28 57.63
C LEU A 190 63.60 14.66 57.84
N TYR A 191 64.12 15.67 57.13
CA TYR A 191 65.56 15.96 57.11
C TYR A 191 65.92 17.42 57.39
N ASP A 192 65.04 18.40 57.16
CA ASP A 192 65.40 19.81 57.33
C ASP A 192 65.18 20.23 58.80
N SER A 193 66.27 20.29 59.55
CA SER A 193 66.28 20.79 60.93
C SER A 193 66.36 22.31 60.90
N ALA A 194 65.21 22.99 61.01
CA ALA A 194 65.20 24.45 61.09
C ALA A 194 65.67 24.92 62.48
N PRO A 195 66.42 26.04 62.57
CA PRO A 195 66.95 26.55 63.83
C PRO A 195 65.85 27.03 64.81
N SER A 196 64.65 27.33 64.31
CA SER A 196 63.48 27.66 65.13
C SER A 196 62.21 27.00 64.60
N VAL A 197 61.23 26.80 65.48
CA VAL A 197 59.90 26.30 65.12
C VAL A 197 59.22 27.25 64.13
N HIS A 198 59.39 28.57 64.31
CA HIS A 198 58.80 29.58 63.41
C HIS A 198 59.37 29.49 61.99
N ASP A 199 60.68 29.31 61.83
CA ASP A 199 61.32 29.14 60.53
C ASP A 199 60.89 27.84 59.84
N HIS A 200 60.69 26.77 60.61
CA HIS A 200 60.15 25.51 60.07
C HIS A 200 58.73 25.71 59.53
N TYR A 201 57.87 26.41 60.27
CA TYR A 201 56.51 26.73 59.85
C TYR A 201 56.48 27.60 58.58
N GLN A 202 57.31 28.64 58.48
CA GLN A 202 57.35 29.50 57.29
C GLN A 202 57.81 28.74 56.05
N LYS A 203 58.86 27.91 56.16
CA LYS A 203 59.32 27.08 55.04
C LYS A 203 58.27 26.04 54.63
N LEU A 204 57.61 25.41 55.60
CA LEU A 204 56.54 24.45 55.33
C LEU A 204 55.34 25.13 54.67
N ASP A 205 54.96 26.33 55.12
CA ASP A 205 53.86 27.11 54.55
C ASP A 205 54.14 27.50 53.09
N ALA A 206 55.37 27.92 52.77
CA ALA A 206 55.79 28.20 51.40
C ALA A 206 55.68 26.97 50.48
N GLU A 207 56.20 25.82 50.90
CA GLU A 207 56.10 24.56 50.15
C GLU A 207 54.65 24.05 50.03
N LEU A 208 53.81 24.31 51.04
CA LEU A 208 52.37 24.01 50.99
C LEU A 208 51.63 24.94 50.02
N MET A 209 51.96 26.23 49.98
CA MET A 209 51.41 27.16 48.98
C MET A 209 51.75 26.71 47.56
N ASP A 210 52.99 26.30 47.32
CA ASP A 210 53.43 25.74 46.03
C ASP A 210 52.66 24.45 45.69
N TYR A 211 52.53 23.51 46.64
CA TYR A 211 51.73 22.30 46.45
C TYR A 211 50.27 22.59 46.11
N LEU A 212 49.62 23.49 46.86
CA LEU A 212 48.22 23.86 46.65
C LEU A 212 48.02 24.54 45.28
N SER A 213 48.95 25.42 44.88
CA SER A 213 48.90 26.08 43.57
C SER A 213 49.04 25.07 42.43
N PHE A 214 50.00 24.14 42.49
CA PHE A 214 50.16 23.08 41.49
C PHE A 214 48.96 22.12 41.47
N ARG A 215 48.35 21.82 42.63
CA ARG A 215 47.12 21.02 42.73
C ARG A 215 45.94 21.69 42.05
N GLN A 216 45.73 22.98 42.28
CA GLN A 216 44.67 23.75 41.62
C GLN A 216 44.91 23.86 40.12
N GLN A 217 46.16 24.08 39.69
CA GLN A 217 46.51 24.15 38.27
C GLN A 217 46.26 22.82 37.54
N TYR A 218 46.72 21.70 38.11
CA TYR A 218 46.48 20.37 37.57
C TYR A 218 44.99 20.04 37.50
N HIS A 219 44.24 20.26 38.60
CA HIS A 219 42.81 20.01 38.63
C HIS A 219 42.04 20.90 37.64
N GLY A 220 42.39 22.18 37.53
CA GLY A 220 41.78 23.12 36.59
C GLY A 220 42.00 22.73 35.13
N LEU A 221 43.19 22.23 34.78
CA LEU A 221 43.49 21.71 33.44
C LEU A 221 42.69 20.44 33.14
N PHE A 222 42.65 19.50 34.08
CA PHE A 222 41.87 18.27 33.96
C PHE A 222 40.36 18.56 33.84
N LEU A 223 39.84 19.50 34.64
CA LEU A 223 38.43 19.91 34.61
C LEU A 223 38.06 20.59 33.30
N LYS A 224 38.94 21.41 32.71
CA LYS A 224 38.73 21.97 31.36
C LYS A 224 38.69 20.87 30.30
N GLN A 225 39.59 19.88 30.39
CA GLN A 225 39.59 18.72 29.49
C GLN A 225 38.29 17.91 29.61
N LEU A 226 37.85 17.61 30.84
CA LEU A 226 36.63 16.88 31.11
C LEU A 226 35.39 17.61 30.60
N LYS A 227 35.26 18.91 30.89
CA LYS A 227 34.16 19.75 30.38
C LYS A 227 34.13 19.77 28.85
N GLY A 228 35.28 19.95 28.20
CA GLY A 228 35.37 19.93 26.73
C GLY A 228 34.87 18.63 26.12
N LEU A 229 35.22 17.49 26.72
CA LEU A 229 34.79 16.17 26.27
C LEU A 229 33.31 15.87 26.54
N LEU A 230 32.76 16.33 27.67
CA LEU A 230 31.33 16.19 27.97
C LEU A 230 30.47 17.08 27.07
N THR A 231 30.89 18.32 26.82
CA THR A 231 30.21 19.20 25.85
C THR A 231 30.22 18.57 24.46
N TYR A 232 31.37 18.04 24.05
CA TYR A 232 31.50 17.32 22.79
C TYR A 232 30.57 16.09 22.73
N LYS A 233 30.45 15.32 23.81
CA LYS A 233 29.50 14.19 23.92
C LYS A 233 28.06 14.62 23.65
N VAL A 234 27.59 15.71 24.27
CA VAL A 234 26.21 16.20 24.09
C VAL A 234 25.96 16.63 22.64
N ILE A 235 26.88 17.41 22.06
CA ILE A 235 26.78 17.88 20.67
C ILE A 235 26.75 16.69 19.72
N PHE A 236 27.63 15.71 19.94
CA PHE A 236 27.74 14.55 19.07
C PHE A 236 26.50 13.67 19.10
N VAL A 237 26.03 13.27 20.29
CA VAL A 237 24.82 12.44 20.42
C VAL A 237 23.60 13.16 19.83
N GLY A 238 23.47 14.47 20.08
CA GLY A 238 22.38 15.26 19.49
C GLY A 238 22.42 15.28 17.96
N PHE A 239 23.61 15.44 17.37
CA PHE A 239 23.76 15.44 15.91
C PHE A 239 23.44 14.08 15.30
N VAL A 240 23.92 12.98 15.90
CA VAL A 240 23.62 11.61 15.43
C VAL A 240 22.12 11.33 15.51
N LEU A 241 21.48 11.65 16.62
CA LEU A 241 20.04 11.42 16.82
C LEU A 241 19.21 12.15 15.75
N PHE A 242 19.51 13.44 15.52
CA PHE A 242 18.78 14.23 14.54
C PHE A 242 19.04 13.75 13.11
N LEU A 243 20.31 13.49 12.77
CA LEU A 243 20.70 12.98 11.45
C LEU A 243 20.09 11.60 11.19
N GLY A 244 20.15 10.68 12.15
CA GLY A 244 19.60 9.34 12.04
C GLY A 244 18.08 9.36 11.91
N ALA A 245 17.38 10.18 12.69
CA ALA A 245 15.93 10.37 12.55
C ALA A 245 15.56 10.92 11.16
N TYR A 246 16.34 11.88 10.64
CA TYR A 246 16.17 12.43 9.30
C TYR A 246 16.40 11.37 8.20
N LEU A 247 17.42 10.52 8.34
CA LEU A 247 17.71 9.42 7.40
C LEU A 247 16.61 8.35 7.40
N VAL A 248 16.01 8.06 8.55
CA VAL A 248 14.84 7.18 8.64
C VAL A 248 13.65 7.78 7.90
N GLN A 249 13.42 9.09 8.05
CA GLN A 249 12.30 9.78 7.41
C GLN A 249 12.40 9.79 5.87
N ILE A 250 13.62 9.90 5.32
CA ILE A 250 13.86 9.83 3.87
C ILE A 250 13.81 8.38 3.35
N GLY A 251 13.82 7.39 4.25
CA GLY A 251 13.79 5.97 3.90
C GLY A 251 15.16 5.40 3.50
N GLU A 252 16.26 6.13 3.75
CA GLU A 252 17.62 5.59 3.55
C GLU A 252 17.98 4.56 4.62
N LEU A 253 17.34 4.64 5.79
CA LEU A 253 17.71 3.86 6.96
C LEU A 253 16.46 3.26 7.62
N ASN A 254 16.45 1.95 7.85
CA ASN A 254 15.32 1.27 8.50
C ASN A 254 15.30 1.56 10.01
N ILE A 255 14.14 1.53 10.65
CA ILE A 255 14.00 1.79 12.10
C ILE A 255 14.90 0.87 12.93
N GLY A 256 15.06 -0.40 12.55
CA GLY A 256 16.00 -1.31 13.20
C GLY A 256 17.46 -0.87 13.05
N GLN A 257 17.87 -0.44 11.86
CA GLN A 257 19.21 0.09 11.59
C GLN A 257 19.47 1.39 12.36
N PHE A 258 18.43 2.20 12.58
CA PHE A 258 18.54 3.46 13.33
C PHE A 258 18.90 3.16 14.77
N VAL A 259 18.13 2.27 15.39
CA VAL A 259 18.38 1.83 16.75
C VAL A 259 19.76 1.16 16.88
N ALA A 260 20.17 0.32 15.92
CA ALA A 260 21.51 -0.28 15.98
C ALA A 260 22.63 0.75 15.86
N SER A 261 22.53 1.68 14.91
CA SER A 261 23.52 2.76 14.74
C SER A 261 23.59 3.66 15.99
N GLU A 262 22.45 3.95 16.61
CA GLU A 262 22.38 4.75 17.84
C GLU A 262 23.02 4.03 19.03
N ILE A 263 22.75 2.73 19.21
CA ILE A 263 23.39 1.93 20.28
C ILE A 263 24.92 1.86 20.06
N ILE A 264 25.38 1.69 18.81
CA ILE A 264 26.82 1.71 18.49
C ILE A 264 27.43 3.07 18.85
N VAL A 265 26.78 4.17 18.50
CA VAL A 265 27.21 5.52 18.88
C VAL A 265 27.30 5.67 20.39
N LEU A 266 26.26 5.25 21.14
CA LEU A 266 26.27 5.28 22.60
C LEU A 266 27.43 4.47 23.20
N PHE A 267 27.77 3.32 22.62
CA PHE A 267 28.95 2.55 23.03
C PHE A 267 30.27 3.28 22.75
N VAL A 268 30.42 3.89 21.58
CA VAL A 268 31.61 4.69 21.25
C VAL A 268 31.75 5.88 22.20
N VAL A 269 30.65 6.57 22.50
CA VAL A 269 30.62 7.70 23.44
C VAL A 269 30.98 7.27 24.86
N ASN A 270 30.39 6.19 25.36
CA ASN A 270 30.70 5.67 26.69
C ASN A 270 32.14 5.16 26.77
N ALA A 271 32.68 4.59 25.69
CA ALA A 271 34.08 4.21 25.60
C ALA A 271 34.99 5.45 25.62
N ILE A 272 34.64 6.54 24.93
CA ILE A 272 35.37 7.81 25.00
C ILE A 272 35.40 8.33 26.44
N GLU A 273 34.28 8.31 27.16
CA GLU A 273 34.21 8.76 28.56
C GLU A 273 35.13 7.95 29.48
N LYS A 274 35.12 6.62 29.36
CA LYS A 274 36.03 5.74 30.09
C LYS A 274 37.49 5.97 29.71
N LEU A 275 37.77 6.22 28.44
CA LEU A 275 39.11 6.53 27.95
C LEU A 275 39.65 7.82 28.60
N VAL A 276 38.82 8.87 28.67
CA VAL A 276 39.17 10.15 29.32
C VAL A 276 39.46 9.96 30.81
N SER A 277 38.60 9.20 31.51
CA SER A 277 38.84 8.84 32.92
C SER A 277 40.13 8.03 33.12
N SER A 278 40.53 7.24 32.12
CA SER A 278 41.75 6.44 32.15
C SER A 278 43.02 7.24 31.83
N ILE A 279 42.91 8.29 31.01
CA ILE A 279 44.05 9.17 30.66
C ILE A 279 44.63 9.88 31.88
N GLY A 280 43.80 10.35 32.81
CA GLY A 280 44.29 10.97 34.05
C GLY A 280 45.23 10.03 34.82
N ILE A 281 44.87 8.75 34.88
CA ILE A 281 45.66 7.69 35.51
C ILE A 281 46.91 7.37 34.70
N CYS A 282 46.87 7.43 33.37
CA CYS A 282 48.09 7.34 32.55
C CYS A 282 49.09 8.44 32.93
N TYR A 283 48.65 9.68 33.20
CA TYR A 283 49.55 10.74 33.64
C TYR A 283 50.18 10.46 35.00
N GLU A 284 49.40 9.95 35.96
CA GLU A 284 49.90 9.53 37.27
C GLU A 284 50.89 8.35 37.15
N MET A 285 50.57 7.38 36.29
CA MET A 285 51.40 6.21 36.05
C MET A 285 52.72 6.56 35.38
N ILE A 286 52.73 7.52 34.44
CA ILE A 286 53.97 8.01 33.85
C ILE A 286 54.86 8.64 34.93
N THR A 287 54.29 9.46 35.82
CA THR A 287 55.04 10.05 36.94
C THR A 287 55.58 8.97 37.89
N ALA A 288 54.76 7.97 38.23
CA ALA A 288 55.18 6.83 39.06
C ALA A 288 56.33 6.05 38.42
N ILE A 289 56.26 5.74 37.12
CA ILE A 289 57.31 5.03 36.38
C ILE A 289 58.61 5.83 36.33
N ILE A 290 58.55 7.14 36.10
CA ILE A 290 59.75 8.01 36.09
C ILE A 290 60.45 7.94 37.46
N LYS A 291 59.68 8.00 38.55
CA LYS A 291 60.22 7.93 39.92
C LYS A 291 60.77 6.55 40.27
N LEU A 292 60.03 5.48 39.97
CA LEU A 292 60.49 4.12 40.19
C LEU A 292 61.76 3.80 39.38
N ASN A 293 61.82 4.22 38.11
CA ASN A 293 63.02 4.04 37.28
C ASN A 293 64.21 4.90 37.75
N ALA A 294 63.96 6.07 38.36
CA ALA A 294 65.02 6.88 38.96
C ALA A 294 65.62 6.25 40.24
N LEU A 295 64.91 5.28 40.82
CA LEU A 295 65.29 4.58 42.04
C LEU A 295 65.97 3.24 41.74
N LEU A 296 65.53 2.55 40.69
CA LEU A 296 66.11 1.29 40.22
C LEU A 296 67.48 1.53 39.53
N PRO A 297 68.44 0.60 39.66
CA PRO A 297 69.69 0.68 38.91
C PRO A 297 69.44 0.63 37.40
N PRO A 298 70.28 1.29 36.58
CA PRO A 298 70.28 1.07 35.14
C PRO A 298 70.54 -0.41 34.85
N ASP A 299 69.87 -0.97 33.84
CA ASP A 299 69.96 -2.39 33.43
C ASP A 299 71.43 -2.73 33.05
N ASN A 300 72.27 -3.07 34.04
CA ASN A 300 73.70 -3.36 33.90
C ASN A 300 73.93 -4.88 34.06
N PRO A 301 74.58 -5.56 33.09
CA PRO A 301 74.65 -7.03 33.05
C PRO A 301 75.39 -7.67 34.23
N LEU A 302 76.29 -6.94 34.90
CA LEU A 302 77.05 -7.44 36.06
C LEU A 302 76.21 -7.54 37.34
N GLN A 303 75.17 -6.70 37.51
CA GLN A 303 74.28 -6.74 38.68
C GLN A 303 73.14 -7.76 38.49
N GLN A 304 72.75 -8.07 37.25
CA GLN A 304 71.81 -9.16 36.95
C GLN A 304 72.37 -10.53 37.40
N ASN A 305 73.67 -10.76 37.26
CA ASN A 305 74.30 -12.01 37.68
C ASN A 305 74.33 -12.18 39.22
N ALA A 306 74.39 -11.09 39.98
CA ALA A 306 74.26 -11.11 41.45
C ALA A 306 72.80 -11.32 41.92
N ALA A 307 71.82 -10.86 41.14
CA ALA A 307 70.40 -11.13 41.43
C ALA A 307 69.99 -12.59 41.14
N ILE A 308 70.65 -13.26 40.18
CA ILE A 308 70.35 -14.64 39.79
C ILE A 308 70.70 -15.66 40.89
N SER A 309 71.62 -15.36 41.81
CA SER A 309 71.98 -16.24 42.92
C SER A 309 71.01 -16.17 44.12
N LEU A 310 70.18 -15.13 44.20
CA LEU A 310 69.20 -14.91 45.28
C LEU A 310 67.77 -15.11 44.75
N GLN A 311 67.36 -16.35 44.48
CA GLN A 311 65.98 -16.65 44.08
C GLN A 311 65.01 -16.51 45.26
N PHE A 312 64.13 -15.50 45.21
CA PHE A 312 63.07 -15.34 46.19
C PHE A 312 61.95 -16.38 46.00
N ASN A 313 61.65 -17.16 47.04
CA ASN A 313 60.56 -18.15 47.03
C ASN A 313 59.15 -17.52 46.87
N SER A 314 59.00 -16.22 47.14
CA SER A 314 57.74 -15.47 47.01
C SER A 314 57.22 -15.45 45.57
N GLN A 315 58.09 -15.47 44.56
CA GLN A 315 57.69 -15.53 43.15
C GLN A 315 56.83 -16.75 42.82
N LYS A 316 57.01 -17.87 43.53
CA LYS A 316 56.25 -19.11 43.32
C LYS A 316 54.81 -19.04 43.86
N ARG A 317 54.49 -18.03 44.69
CA ARG A 317 53.16 -17.80 45.27
C ARG A 317 52.33 -16.74 44.54
N ILE A 318 52.91 -16.06 43.54
CA ILE A 318 52.14 -15.13 42.70
C ILE A 318 50.96 -15.90 42.10
N TYR A 319 49.77 -15.29 42.17
CA TYR A 319 48.50 -15.83 41.74
C TYR A 319 48.69 -16.53 40.40
N PRO A 320 48.57 -17.87 40.35
CA PRO A 320 48.96 -18.60 39.17
C PRO A 320 48.04 -18.18 38.04
N TYR A 321 48.62 -17.55 37.01
CA TYR A 321 47.92 -17.23 35.79
C TYR A 321 47.24 -18.52 35.28
N PRO A 322 45.90 -18.67 35.38
CA PRO A 322 45.25 -19.98 35.28
C PRO A 322 45.03 -20.37 33.82
N PHE A 323 46.01 -20.08 32.97
CA PHE A 323 46.04 -20.59 31.61
C PHE A 323 46.69 -21.96 31.61
N LYS A 324 46.07 -22.91 32.33
CA LYS A 324 46.31 -24.32 32.08
C LYS A 324 45.94 -24.57 30.62
N ARG A 325 46.79 -25.31 29.90
CA ARG A 325 46.61 -25.70 28.48
C ARG A 325 45.19 -26.23 28.17
N GLN A 326 44.53 -26.80 29.18
CA GLN A 326 43.16 -27.32 29.17
C GLN A 326 42.06 -26.26 28.97
N ASN A 327 42.21 -25.04 29.52
CA ASN A 327 41.23 -23.95 29.31
C ASN A 327 41.23 -23.44 27.86
N ARG A 328 42.33 -23.65 27.13
CA ARG A 328 42.44 -23.39 25.70
C ARG A 328 41.56 -24.35 24.87
N TRP A 329 41.36 -25.59 25.36
CA TRP A 329 40.52 -26.59 24.70
C TRP A 329 39.02 -26.34 24.92
N TYR A 330 38.62 -25.86 26.11
CA TYR A 330 37.24 -25.40 26.32
C TYR A 330 36.92 -24.17 25.43
N TRP A 331 37.90 -23.32 25.15
CA TRP A 331 37.80 -22.22 24.19
C TRP A 331 37.65 -22.68 22.75
N MET A 332 38.55 -23.55 22.32
CA MET A 332 38.51 -24.09 20.96
C MET A 332 37.22 -24.87 20.78
N GLY A 333 36.82 -25.66 21.78
CA GLY A 333 35.54 -26.36 21.82
C GLY A 333 34.34 -25.42 21.76
N GLY A 334 34.32 -24.33 22.52
CA GLY A 334 33.22 -23.35 22.50
C GLY A 334 33.12 -22.56 21.20
N LEU A 335 34.26 -22.11 20.64
CA LEU A 335 34.30 -21.44 19.33
C LEU A 335 33.96 -22.41 18.19
N ILE A 336 34.45 -23.65 18.25
CA ILE A 336 34.13 -24.69 17.27
C ILE A 336 32.65 -25.06 17.37
N LEU A 337 32.09 -25.20 18.58
CA LEU A 337 30.67 -25.47 18.77
C LEU A 337 29.81 -24.34 18.23
N LEU A 338 30.16 -23.08 18.53
CA LEU A 338 29.48 -21.90 17.97
C LEU A 338 29.56 -21.90 16.43
N PHE A 339 30.73 -22.19 15.88
CA PHE A 339 30.95 -22.28 14.43
C PHE A 339 30.18 -23.44 13.79
N LEU A 340 30.09 -24.59 14.45
CA LEU A 340 29.29 -25.74 14.01
C LEU A 340 27.79 -25.44 14.04
N ILE A 341 27.30 -24.76 15.08
CA ILE A 341 25.90 -24.31 15.16
C ILE A 341 25.58 -23.32 14.03
N LEU A 342 26.51 -22.42 13.75
CA LEU A 342 26.43 -21.43 12.67
C LEU A 342 26.40 -22.07 11.26
N ILE A 343 27.04 -23.23 11.08
CA ILE A 343 27.06 -23.96 9.80
C ILE A 343 25.93 -25.00 9.70
N SER A 344 25.24 -25.29 10.81
CA SER A 344 24.13 -26.25 10.83
C SER A 344 23.09 -25.91 9.75
N PRO A 345 22.61 -26.91 8.99
CA PRO A 345 21.58 -26.69 7.98
C PRO A 345 20.28 -26.27 8.66
N TRP A 346 19.71 -25.16 8.22
CA TRP A 346 18.43 -24.62 8.66
C TRP A 346 17.44 -24.62 7.48
N THR A 347 16.26 -25.24 7.64
CA THR A 347 15.23 -25.18 6.58
C THR A 347 14.54 -23.82 6.61
N GLN A 348 14.54 -23.09 5.49
CA GLN A 348 13.74 -21.87 5.36
C GLN A 348 12.25 -22.21 5.33
N THR A 349 11.43 -21.36 5.95
CA THR A 349 9.97 -21.52 5.96
C THR A 349 9.27 -20.21 5.61
N VAL A 350 8.28 -20.27 4.72
CA VAL A 350 7.35 -19.16 4.46
C VAL A 350 6.05 -19.48 5.16
N ASN A 351 5.60 -18.58 6.03
CA ASN A 351 4.33 -18.73 6.75
C ASN A 351 3.23 -17.99 5.98
N VAL A 352 2.08 -18.62 5.83
CA VAL A 352 0.93 -18.09 5.11
C VAL A 352 -0.30 -18.31 5.98
N SER A 353 -1.18 -17.32 6.10
CA SER A 353 -2.42 -17.45 6.87
C SER A 353 -3.62 -17.30 5.97
N GLY A 354 -4.74 -17.93 6.33
CA GLY A 354 -5.88 -18.02 5.45
C GLY A 354 -7.12 -18.64 6.08
N SER A 355 -8.04 -19.04 5.23
CA SER A 355 -9.27 -19.70 5.63
C SER A 355 -9.69 -20.79 4.66
N VAL A 356 -10.50 -21.72 5.16
CA VAL A 356 -11.09 -22.79 4.37
C VAL A 356 -12.12 -22.20 3.41
N SER A 357 -12.04 -22.61 2.15
CA SER A 357 -12.92 -22.18 1.07
C SER A 357 -13.25 -23.35 0.13
N VAL A 358 -13.82 -23.04 -1.03
CA VAL A 358 -14.22 -24.00 -2.06
C VAL A 358 -13.58 -23.61 -3.38
N LEU A 359 -13.12 -24.61 -4.15
CA LEU A 359 -12.44 -24.37 -5.42
C LEU A 359 -13.37 -23.76 -6.49
N ASN A 360 -14.56 -24.34 -6.66
CA ASN A 360 -15.50 -23.94 -7.70
C ASN A 360 -16.39 -22.77 -7.24
N PRO A 361 -16.43 -21.65 -7.98
CA PRO A 361 -17.27 -20.49 -7.62
C PRO A 361 -18.76 -20.82 -7.46
N GLU A 362 -19.31 -21.70 -8.30
CA GLU A 362 -20.72 -22.13 -8.24
C GLU A 362 -21.06 -22.84 -6.92
N ARG A 363 -20.07 -23.49 -6.31
CA ARG A 363 -20.22 -24.26 -5.07
C ARG A 363 -19.92 -23.45 -3.81
N LYS A 364 -19.65 -22.15 -3.94
CA LYS A 364 -19.48 -21.26 -2.78
C LYS A 364 -20.83 -20.99 -2.11
N PRO A 365 -20.85 -20.66 -0.81
CA PRO A 365 -22.05 -20.14 -0.17
C PRO A 365 -22.57 -18.91 -0.92
N GLN A 366 -23.83 -18.93 -1.33
CA GLN A 366 -24.48 -17.87 -2.08
C GLN A 366 -25.52 -17.15 -1.22
N GLN A 367 -25.61 -15.84 -1.40
CA GLN A 367 -26.66 -15.03 -0.78
C GLN A 367 -27.89 -15.05 -1.68
N ILE A 368 -29.02 -15.51 -1.16
CA ILE A 368 -30.30 -15.43 -1.82
C ILE A 368 -30.90 -14.08 -1.45
N THR A 369 -31.11 -13.24 -2.46
CA THR A 369 -31.64 -11.89 -2.31
C THR A 369 -33.09 -11.82 -2.75
N SER A 370 -33.82 -10.84 -2.21
CA SER A 370 -35.17 -10.54 -2.68
C SER A 370 -35.12 -9.81 -4.01
N ARG A 371 -35.89 -10.29 -5.01
CA ARG A 371 -36.06 -9.58 -6.29
C ARG A 371 -37.03 -8.40 -6.20
N ILE A 372 -37.81 -8.32 -5.13
CA ILE A 372 -38.77 -7.24 -4.87
C ILE A 372 -38.59 -6.69 -3.47
N ALA A 373 -38.96 -5.42 -3.27
CA ALA A 373 -39.12 -4.91 -1.92
C ALA A 373 -40.43 -5.45 -1.34
N GLY A 374 -40.42 -5.88 -0.09
CA GLY A 374 -41.62 -6.44 0.50
C GLY A 374 -41.47 -6.83 1.95
N ARG A 375 -42.58 -7.23 2.55
CA ARG A 375 -42.63 -7.74 3.92
C ARG A 375 -42.63 -9.26 3.88
N VAL A 376 -41.79 -9.91 4.68
CA VAL A 376 -41.82 -11.37 4.80
C VAL A 376 -43.07 -11.77 5.57
N GLU A 377 -44.03 -12.38 4.90
CA GLU A 377 -45.28 -12.84 5.52
C GLU A 377 -45.13 -14.25 6.10
N LYS A 378 -44.40 -15.14 5.43
CA LYS A 378 -44.25 -16.52 5.89
C LYS A 378 -42.90 -17.12 5.52
N TRP A 379 -42.29 -17.82 6.47
CA TRP A 379 -41.13 -18.68 6.26
C TRP A 379 -41.57 -20.13 6.07
N TYR A 380 -40.95 -20.83 5.12
CA TYR A 380 -41.18 -22.26 4.87
C TYR A 380 -40.02 -23.14 5.35
N ILE A 381 -38.88 -22.54 5.69
CA ILE A 381 -37.66 -23.23 6.11
C ILE A 381 -37.10 -22.65 7.42
N GLN A 382 -36.22 -23.41 8.06
CA GLN A 382 -35.53 -23.02 9.30
C GLN A 382 -34.00 -23.02 9.07
N ASP A 383 -33.26 -22.34 9.94
CA ASP A 383 -31.79 -22.38 9.93
C ASP A 383 -31.30 -23.83 10.05
N GLY A 384 -30.35 -24.21 9.20
CA GLY A 384 -29.79 -25.56 9.11
C GLY A 384 -30.60 -26.56 8.27
N ALA A 385 -31.78 -26.18 7.77
CA ALA A 385 -32.59 -27.06 6.91
C ALA A 385 -31.92 -27.30 5.55
N PHE A 386 -32.09 -28.52 5.03
CA PHE A 386 -31.72 -28.88 3.67
C PHE A 386 -32.86 -28.54 2.71
N VAL A 387 -32.55 -27.89 1.59
CA VAL A 387 -33.48 -27.52 0.53
C VAL A 387 -33.01 -28.04 -0.82
N ASN A 388 -33.95 -28.46 -1.66
CA ASN A 388 -33.70 -28.76 -3.06
C ASN A 388 -33.92 -27.51 -3.92
N LYS A 389 -33.39 -27.55 -5.14
CA LYS A 389 -33.62 -26.53 -6.15
C LYS A 389 -35.12 -26.36 -6.39
N ASN A 390 -35.54 -25.10 -6.38
CA ASN A 390 -36.93 -24.64 -6.48
C ASN A 390 -37.81 -24.89 -5.25
N ASP A 391 -37.25 -25.36 -4.12
CA ASP A 391 -38.01 -25.36 -2.86
C ASP A 391 -38.28 -23.92 -2.41
N THR A 392 -39.46 -23.71 -1.81
CA THR A 392 -39.87 -22.39 -1.33
C THR A 392 -39.19 -22.07 0.00
N ILE A 393 -38.54 -20.92 0.08
CA ILE A 393 -37.83 -20.43 1.27
C ILE A 393 -38.75 -19.51 2.07
N ALA A 394 -39.31 -18.50 1.40
CA ALA A 394 -40.14 -17.48 2.01
C ALA A 394 -41.21 -16.96 1.05
N TYR A 395 -42.32 -16.48 1.60
CA TYR A 395 -43.34 -15.70 0.90
C TYR A 395 -43.27 -14.24 1.31
N ILE A 396 -43.17 -13.36 0.32
CA ILE A 396 -43.00 -11.92 0.46
C ILE A 396 -44.24 -11.23 -0.11
N THR A 397 -44.86 -10.37 0.70
CA THR A 397 -45.93 -9.48 0.26
C THR A 397 -45.38 -8.14 -0.18
N GLU A 398 -45.98 -7.58 -1.21
CA GLU A 398 -45.61 -6.28 -1.75
C GLU A 398 -45.98 -5.13 -0.81
N ILE A 399 -45.16 -4.08 -0.84
CA ILE A 399 -45.32 -2.89 0.02
C ILE A 399 -45.44 -1.61 -0.79
N LYS A 400 -45.09 -1.65 -2.08
CA LYS A 400 -45.20 -0.50 -2.99
C LYS A 400 -46.65 -0.29 -3.39
N GLU A 401 -47.14 0.93 -3.21
CA GLU A 401 -48.53 1.35 -3.47
C GLU A 401 -49.04 0.93 -4.86
N GLU A 402 -48.19 1.06 -5.88
CA GLU A 402 -48.44 0.71 -7.29
C GLU A 402 -48.90 -0.76 -7.50
N TYR A 403 -48.59 -1.64 -6.55
CA TYR A 403 -48.80 -3.09 -6.67
C TYR A 403 -49.65 -3.68 -5.54
N LEU A 404 -50.27 -2.84 -4.70
CA LEU A 404 -51.11 -3.31 -3.59
C LEU A 404 -52.49 -3.84 -4.03
N ASP A 405 -52.88 -3.60 -5.29
CA ASP A 405 -54.18 -4.03 -5.82
C ASP A 405 -54.18 -5.54 -6.11
N PRO A 406 -55.02 -6.34 -5.41
CA PRO A 406 -55.08 -7.79 -5.61
C PRO A 406 -55.61 -8.19 -7.00
N LYS A 407 -56.27 -7.28 -7.73
CA LYS A 407 -56.80 -7.52 -9.08
C LYS A 407 -56.04 -6.73 -10.15
N LEU A 408 -54.80 -6.31 -9.88
CA LEU A 408 -54.01 -5.47 -10.78
C LEU A 408 -53.91 -6.06 -12.19
N VAL A 409 -53.51 -7.34 -12.31
CA VAL A 409 -53.38 -8.03 -13.60
C VAL A 409 -54.71 -8.04 -14.37
N GLN A 410 -55.80 -8.43 -13.72
CA GLN A 410 -57.14 -8.46 -14.33
C GLN A 410 -57.63 -7.07 -14.77
N ARG A 411 -57.33 -6.02 -14.00
CA ARG A 411 -57.69 -4.63 -14.35
C ARG A 411 -56.84 -4.12 -15.51
N SER A 412 -55.55 -4.45 -15.54
CA SER A 412 -54.67 -4.14 -16.66
C SER A 412 -55.11 -4.84 -17.96
N GLU A 413 -55.51 -6.11 -17.90
CA GLU A 413 -56.13 -6.81 -19.04
C GLU A 413 -57.40 -6.09 -19.51
N SER A 414 -58.28 -5.70 -18.59
CA SER A 414 -59.51 -4.96 -18.93
C SER A 414 -59.23 -3.59 -19.58
N GLN A 415 -58.13 -2.94 -19.22
CA GLN A 415 -57.69 -1.69 -19.86
C GLN A 415 -57.17 -1.92 -21.28
N ILE A 416 -56.41 -3.01 -21.48
CA ILE A 416 -55.95 -3.44 -22.82
C ILE A 416 -57.14 -3.70 -23.72
N THR A 417 -58.12 -4.51 -23.29
CA THR A 417 -59.31 -4.82 -24.10
C THR A 417 -60.12 -3.56 -24.42
N SER A 418 -60.23 -2.62 -23.48
CA SER A 418 -60.91 -1.33 -23.71
C SER A 418 -60.19 -0.48 -24.77
N LYS A 419 -58.85 -0.51 -24.79
CA LYS A 419 -58.04 0.19 -25.79
C LYS A 419 -58.09 -0.49 -27.15
N GLU A 420 -58.07 -1.81 -27.21
CA GLU A 420 -58.30 -2.59 -28.44
C GLU A 420 -59.65 -2.24 -29.06
N THR A 421 -60.72 -2.21 -28.24
CA THR A 421 -62.07 -1.83 -28.69
C THR A 421 -62.11 -0.39 -29.23
N ALA A 422 -61.38 0.54 -28.61
CA ALA A 422 -61.27 1.92 -29.11
C ALA A 422 -60.53 1.98 -30.46
N MET A 423 -59.48 1.18 -30.64
CA MET A 423 -58.75 1.06 -31.91
C MET A 423 -59.63 0.50 -33.03
N GLU A 424 -60.42 -0.54 -32.75
CA GLU A 424 -61.39 -1.09 -33.70
C GLU A 424 -62.42 -0.01 -34.11
N SER A 425 -62.86 0.81 -33.16
CA SER A 425 -63.78 1.93 -33.42
C SER A 425 -63.16 2.98 -34.34
N TYR A 426 -61.88 3.35 -34.13
CA TYR A 426 -61.16 4.26 -35.02
C TYR A 426 -60.98 3.67 -36.43
N GLN A 427 -60.64 2.38 -36.54
CA GLN A 427 -60.59 1.69 -37.84
C GLN A 427 -61.95 1.67 -38.53
N GLY A 428 -63.04 1.47 -37.79
CA GLY A 428 -64.41 1.60 -38.29
C GLY A 428 -64.70 2.99 -38.86
N LYS A 429 -64.27 4.05 -38.15
CA LYS A 429 -64.40 5.44 -38.62
C LYS A 429 -63.55 5.71 -39.87
N ILE A 430 -62.31 5.24 -39.92
CA ILE A 430 -61.44 5.38 -41.10
C ILE A 430 -62.08 4.72 -42.32
N ARG A 431 -62.57 3.48 -42.19
CA ARG A 431 -63.31 2.79 -43.26
C ARG A 431 -64.53 3.57 -43.73
N SER A 432 -65.27 4.16 -42.81
CA SER A 432 -66.44 4.98 -43.13
C SER A 432 -66.08 6.26 -43.89
N ILE A 433 -64.97 6.91 -43.54
CA ILE A 433 -64.46 8.09 -44.26
C ILE A 433 -63.96 7.69 -45.66
N ASP A 434 -63.26 6.57 -45.79
CA ASP A 434 -62.80 6.06 -47.10
C ASP A 434 -63.96 5.78 -48.05
N LEU A 435 -65.05 5.17 -47.55
CA LEU A 435 -66.27 4.99 -48.32
C LEU A 435 -66.90 6.32 -48.75
N GLN A 436 -66.87 7.35 -47.88
CA GLN A 436 -67.36 8.69 -48.22
C GLN A 436 -66.49 9.38 -49.29
N ILE A 437 -65.17 9.25 -49.20
CA ILE A 437 -64.22 9.75 -50.21
C ILE A 437 -64.48 9.09 -51.56
N ASP A 438 -64.63 7.76 -51.60
CA ASP A 438 -64.96 7.02 -52.82
C ASP A 438 -66.31 7.45 -53.42
N ALA A 439 -67.35 7.61 -52.57
CA ALA A 439 -68.66 8.08 -53.00
C ALA A 439 -68.59 9.50 -53.58
N LEU A 440 -67.82 10.42 -52.96
CA LEU A 440 -67.63 11.78 -53.47
C LEU A 440 -66.86 11.80 -54.79
N ASN A 441 -65.80 10.99 -54.93
CA ASN A 441 -65.05 10.88 -56.18
C ASN A 441 -65.93 10.37 -57.32
N LYS A 442 -66.73 9.33 -57.09
CA LYS A 442 -67.73 8.84 -58.05
C LYS A 442 -68.75 9.93 -58.40
N GLY A 443 -69.23 10.67 -57.40
CA GLY A 443 -70.13 11.81 -57.58
C GLY A 443 -69.53 12.93 -58.44
N LEU A 444 -68.26 13.27 -58.22
CA LEU A 444 -67.53 14.28 -58.99
C LEU A 444 -67.43 13.90 -60.47
N VAL A 445 -67.09 12.64 -60.77
CA VAL A 445 -67.00 12.14 -62.15
C VAL A 445 -68.34 12.29 -62.86
N LEU A 446 -69.42 11.81 -62.25
CA LEU A 446 -70.77 11.91 -62.82
C LEU A 446 -71.22 13.37 -63.01
N LYS A 447 -70.94 14.25 -62.03
CA LYS A 447 -71.32 15.66 -62.12
C LYS A 447 -70.53 16.39 -63.20
N ARG A 448 -69.25 16.07 -63.35
CA ARG A 448 -68.40 16.61 -64.42
C ARG A 448 -68.88 16.14 -65.79
N GLU A 449 -69.23 14.87 -65.96
CA GLU A 449 -69.82 14.36 -67.20
C GLU A 449 -71.14 15.07 -67.54
N GLN A 450 -72.02 15.28 -66.54
CA GLN A 450 -73.26 16.04 -66.71
C GLN A 450 -72.99 17.47 -67.23
N LEU A 451 -72.02 18.18 -66.64
CA LEU A 451 -71.66 19.55 -67.05
C LEU A 451 -70.96 19.60 -68.41
N GLN A 452 -70.16 18.60 -68.75
CA GLN A 452 -69.59 18.46 -70.09
C GLN A 452 -70.69 18.28 -71.14
N ASN A 453 -71.71 17.47 -70.85
CA ASN A 453 -72.86 17.30 -71.74
C ASN A 453 -73.67 18.59 -71.91
N LYS A 454 -73.95 19.32 -70.81
CA LYS A 454 -74.56 20.67 -70.88
C LYS A 454 -73.71 21.65 -71.70
N THR A 455 -72.39 21.64 -71.52
CA THR A 455 -71.46 22.48 -72.29
C THR A 455 -71.55 22.17 -73.78
N ARG A 456 -71.59 20.88 -74.16
CA ARG A 456 -71.80 20.46 -75.56
C ARG A 456 -73.14 20.95 -76.11
N GLN A 457 -74.22 20.87 -75.33
CA GLN A 457 -75.54 21.38 -75.72
C GLN A 457 -75.50 22.90 -75.97
N TYR A 458 -74.88 23.68 -75.08
CA TYR A 458 -74.75 25.12 -75.28
C TYR A 458 -73.82 25.52 -76.43
N ILE A 459 -72.75 24.74 -76.70
CA ILE A 459 -71.93 24.93 -77.90
C ILE A 459 -72.77 24.72 -79.16
N ALA A 460 -73.58 23.66 -79.21
CA ALA A 460 -74.46 23.40 -80.35
C ALA A 460 -75.54 24.49 -80.50
N LYS A 461 -76.14 24.96 -79.40
CA LYS A 461 -77.09 26.08 -79.38
C LYS A 461 -76.46 27.37 -79.89
N LEU A 462 -75.27 27.73 -79.40
CA LEU A 462 -74.52 28.90 -79.86
C LEU A 462 -74.19 28.81 -81.35
N ALA A 463 -73.84 27.63 -81.86
CA ALA A 463 -73.61 27.41 -83.28
C ALA A 463 -74.90 27.56 -84.10
N SER A 464 -76.04 27.09 -83.59
CA SER A 464 -77.35 27.27 -84.25
C SER A 464 -77.76 28.75 -84.29
N ASP A 465 -77.67 29.45 -83.15
CA ASP A 465 -78.02 30.87 -83.03
C ASP A 465 -77.06 31.75 -83.86
N SER A 466 -75.79 31.34 -84.00
CA SER A 466 -74.82 32.04 -84.87
C SER A 466 -75.19 31.95 -86.34
N VAL A 467 -75.66 30.79 -86.80
CA VAL A 467 -76.18 30.63 -88.16
C VAL A 467 -77.44 31.47 -88.39
N GLU A 468 -78.38 31.53 -87.42
CA GLU A 468 -79.58 32.39 -87.52
C GLU A 468 -79.21 33.87 -87.66
N TRP A 469 -78.26 34.36 -86.85
CA TRP A 469 -77.79 35.74 -86.94
C TRP A 469 -77.04 36.03 -88.24
N ILE A 470 -76.17 35.12 -88.71
CA ILE A 470 -75.47 35.29 -89.99
C ILE A 470 -76.50 35.39 -91.13
N ALA A 471 -77.53 34.54 -91.12
CA ALA A 471 -78.62 34.61 -92.10
C ALA A 471 -79.40 35.94 -92.00
N ALA A 472 -79.71 36.40 -90.79
CA ALA A 472 -80.37 37.68 -90.56
C ALA A 472 -79.50 38.88 -90.99
N GLN A 473 -78.19 38.82 -90.73
CA GLN A 473 -77.21 39.84 -91.13
C GLN A 473 -77.05 39.90 -92.65
N ASN A 474 -77.02 38.76 -93.33
CA ASN A 474 -77.03 38.69 -94.79
C ASN A 474 -78.31 39.30 -95.36
N ASN A 475 -79.48 38.97 -94.79
CA ASN A 475 -80.74 39.57 -95.22
C ASN A 475 -80.78 41.09 -94.96
N LEU A 476 -80.24 41.55 -93.84
CA LEU A 476 -80.07 42.97 -93.53
C LEU A 476 -79.17 43.66 -94.56
N LYS A 477 -78.06 43.04 -94.96
CA LYS A 477 -77.18 43.56 -96.00
C LYS A 477 -77.91 43.68 -97.34
N ILE A 478 -78.62 42.63 -97.75
CA ILE A 478 -79.41 42.62 -99.00
C ILE A 478 -80.49 43.71 -98.98
N THR A 479 -81.25 43.81 -97.90
CA THR A 479 -82.32 44.82 -97.77
C THR A 479 -81.78 46.24 -97.69
N LYS A 480 -80.61 46.44 -97.07
CA LYS A 480 -79.88 47.72 -97.06
C LYS A 480 -79.45 48.13 -98.47
N GLU A 481 -78.86 47.21 -99.23
CA GLU A 481 -78.46 47.45 -100.62
C GLU A 481 -79.67 47.68 -101.52
N GLN A 482 -80.78 46.97 -101.31
CA GLN A 482 -82.04 47.22 -102.01
C GLN A 482 -82.58 48.61 -101.69
N LEU A 483 -82.60 49.01 -100.41
CA LEU A 483 -83.06 50.33 -100.01
C LEU A 483 -82.20 51.41 -100.66
N ALA A 484 -80.87 51.29 -100.62
CA ALA A 484 -79.94 52.23 -101.26
C ALA A 484 -80.17 52.35 -102.78
N ARG A 485 -80.42 51.23 -103.48
CA ARG A 485 -80.81 51.28 -104.90
C ARG A 485 -82.15 51.99 -105.12
N TYR A 486 -83.12 51.78 -104.22
CA TYR A 486 -84.42 52.44 -104.30
C TYR A 486 -84.36 53.92 -103.87
N ASP A 487 -83.45 54.31 -102.99
CA ASP A 487 -83.11 55.71 -102.69
C ASP A 487 -82.67 56.41 -103.99
N GLU A 488 -81.72 55.80 -104.72
CA GLU A 488 -81.22 56.34 -106.00
C GLU A 488 -82.30 56.38 -107.10
N LEU A 489 -83.18 55.38 -107.16
CA LEU A 489 -84.30 55.35 -108.12
C LEU A 489 -85.39 56.39 -107.77
N LEU A 490 -85.62 56.66 -106.48
CA LEU A 490 -86.57 57.68 -106.03
C LEU A 490 -86.05 59.08 -106.39
N ASP A 491 -84.75 59.33 -106.19
CA ASP A 491 -84.10 60.59 -106.56
C ASP A 491 -84.16 60.84 -108.08
N LYS A 492 -84.15 59.77 -108.89
CA LYS A 492 -84.34 59.81 -110.36
C LYS A 492 -85.82 59.86 -110.79
N GLY A 493 -86.77 59.83 -109.86
CA GLY A 493 -88.22 59.88 -110.12
C GLY A 493 -88.83 58.61 -110.71
N ILE A 494 -88.13 57.46 -110.64
CA ILE A 494 -88.51 56.20 -111.31
C ILE A 494 -89.46 55.34 -110.46
N VAL A 495 -89.43 55.47 -109.14
CA VAL A 495 -90.25 54.69 -108.19
C VAL A 495 -91.10 55.60 -107.31
N SER A 496 -92.22 55.08 -106.77
CA SER A 496 -93.11 55.85 -105.89
C SER A 496 -92.57 55.96 -104.46
N LYS A 497 -92.96 57.02 -103.74
CA LYS A 497 -92.65 57.17 -102.30
C LYS A 497 -93.17 56.00 -101.46
N THR A 498 -94.32 55.43 -101.82
CA THR A 498 -94.90 54.28 -101.10
C THR A 498 -94.09 52.99 -101.29
N GLU A 499 -93.53 52.74 -102.47
CA GLU A 499 -92.63 51.60 -102.70
C GLU A 499 -91.31 51.77 -101.93
N HIS A 500 -90.77 52.99 -101.89
CA HIS A 500 -89.60 53.32 -101.09
C HIS A 500 -89.84 53.10 -99.59
N GLU A 501 -90.95 53.61 -99.05
CA GLU A 501 -91.33 53.41 -97.65
C GLU A 501 -91.51 51.93 -97.30
N ASN A 502 -92.10 51.13 -98.20
CA ASN A 502 -92.19 49.68 -98.03
C ASN A 502 -90.81 49.00 -97.99
N ARG A 503 -89.84 49.45 -98.78
CA ARG A 503 -88.46 48.94 -98.71
C ARG A 503 -87.76 49.38 -97.44
N LYS A 504 -88.00 50.60 -96.98
CA LYS A 504 -87.47 51.13 -95.72
C LYS A 504 -88.01 50.32 -94.53
N LEU A 505 -89.30 50.00 -94.53
CA LEU A 505 -89.93 49.13 -93.53
C LEU A 505 -89.30 47.73 -93.54
N LYS A 506 -89.11 47.11 -94.71
CA LYS A 506 -88.41 45.82 -94.83
C LYS A 506 -86.97 45.85 -94.30
N PHE A 507 -86.25 46.95 -94.51
CA PHE A 507 -84.92 47.15 -93.92
C PHE A 507 -85.00 47.26 -92.39
N GLN A 508 -85.95 48.02 -91.85
CA GLN A 508 -86.15 48.14 -90.40
C GLN A 508 -86.55 46.80 -89.75
N GLU A 509 -87.39 45.99 -90.40
CA GLU A 509 -87.71 44.63 -89.98
C GLU A 509 -86.47 43.73 -89.97
N ALA A 510 -85.65 43.79 -91.03
CA ALA A 510 -84.40 43.05 -91.10
C ALA A 510 -83.38 43.51 -90.03
N LEU A 511 -83.33 44.81 -89.73
CA LEU A 511 -82.53 45.39 -88.63
C LEU A 511 -82.99 44.88 -87.26
N ALA A 512 -84.28 44.96 -86.97
CA ALA A 512 -84.85 44.45 -85.72
C ALA A 512 -84.60 42.94 -85.58
N LYS A 513 -84.75 42.17 -86.66
CA LYS A 513 -84.48 40.73 -86.67
C LYS A 513 -83.00 40.43 -86.43
N SER A 514 -82.07 41.18 -87.04
CA SER A 514 -80.63 41.06 -86.81
C SER A 514 -80.28 41.33 -85.34
N ILE A 515 -80.75 42.44 -84.77
CA ILE A 515 -80.52 42.79 -83.35
C ILE A 515 -81.12 41.70 -82.43
N SER A 516 -82.33 41.22 -82.74
CA SER A 516 -82.96 40.13 -81.97
C SER A 516 -82.12 38.85 -82.02
N SER A 517 -81.62 38.44 -83.18
CA SER A 517 -80.74 37.27 -83.30
C SER A 517 -79.36 37.49 -82.68
N GLU A 518 -78.85 38.72 -82.65
CA GLU A 518 -77.59 39.07 -81.97
C GLU A 518 -77.72 38.90 -80.45
N ASN A 519 -78.83 39.38 -79.88
CA ASN A 519 -79.14 39.19 -78.47
C ASN A 519 -79.28 37.70 -78.10
N LYS A 520 -79.81 36.87 -79.00
CA LYS A 520 -79.85 35.41 -78.80
C LYS A 520 -78.44 34.80 -78.69
N ILE A 521 -77.52 35.19 -79.58
CA ILE A 521 -76.11 34.74 -79.51
C ILE A 521 -75.47 35.16 -78.19
N ILE A 522 -75.64 36.43 -77.79
CA ILE A 522 -75.10 36.92 -76.53
C ILE A 522 -75.64 36.09 -75.35
N GLY A 523 -76.94 35.80 -75.36
CA GLY A 523 -77.57 34.88 -74.41
C GLY A 523 -76.93 33.50 -74.40
N ALA A 524 -76.82 32.84 -75.56
CA ALA A 524 -76.21 31.51 -75.69
C ALA A 524 -74.73 31.49 -75.29
N ARG A 525 -73.98 32.57 -75.56
CA ARG A 525 -72.57 32.71 -75.15
C ARG A 525 -72.45 32.83 -73.64
N ASN A 526 -73.34 33.58 -73.00
CA ASN A 526 -73.39 33.72 -71.55
C ASN A 526 -73.78 32.39 -70.88
N GLU A 527 -74.75 31.66 -71.43
CA GLU A 527 -75.12 30.31 -70.96
C GLU A 527 -73.93 29.35 -71.02
N LEU A 528 -73.17 29.36 -72.12
CA LEU A 528 -71.95 28.57 -72.27
C LEU A 528 -70.85 28.98 -71.26
N LEU A 529 -70.66 30.29 -71.07
CA LEU A 529 -69.68 30.81 -70.11
C LEU A 529 -70.04 30.40 -68.68
N ASN A 530 -71.31 30.55 -68.30
CA ASN A 530 -71.81 30.15 -66.99
C ASN A 530 -71.63 28.65 -66.74
N ALA A 531 -71.89 27.80 -67.74
CA ALA A 531 -71.67 26.35 -67.62
C ALA A 531 -70.17 26.00 -67.42
N LYS A 532 -69.25 26.72 -68.06
CA LYS A 532 -67.80 26.55 -67.85
C LYS A 532 -67.36 27.00 -66.45
N ILE A 533 -67.90 28.13 -65.96
CA ILE A 533 -67.63 28.61 -64.60
C ILE A 533 -68.17 27.61 -63.57
N GLU A 534 -69.39 27.08 -63.77
CA GLU A 534 -69.99 26.06 -62.93
C GLU A 534 -69.14 24.78 -62.87
N GLN A 535 -68.53 24.38 -63.99
CA GLN A 535 -67.60 23.25 -64.02
C GLN A 535 -66.38 23.47 -63.11
N SER A 536 -65.76 24.64 -63.17
CA SER A 536 -64.63 24.98 -62.29
C SER A 536 -65.07 25.08 -60.82
N ALA A 537 -66.22 25.72 -60.55
CA ALA A 537 -66.76 25.85 -59.19
C ALA A 537 -67.06 24.49 -58.55
N ILE A 538 -67.66 23.56 -59.30
CA ILE A 538 -67.93 22.19 -58.82
C ILE A 538 -66.63 21.44 -58.54
N SER A 539 -65.61 21.58 -59.40
CA SER A 539 -64.31 20.93 -59.13
C SER A 539 -63.68 21.44 -57.83
N GLN A 540 -63.79 22.75 -57.56
CA GLN A 540 -63.29 23.35 -56.34
C GLN A 540 -64.08 22.90 -55.11
N GLU A 541 -65.41 22.88 -55.18
CA GLU A 541 -66.29 22.46 -54.08
C GLU A 541 -66.02 21.00 -53.66
N TYR A 542 -65.85 20.09 -54.62
CA TYR A 542 -65.51 18.70 -54.33
C TYR A 542 -64.10 18.56 -53.76
N ASN A 543 -63.12 19.30 -54.30
CA ASN A 543 -61.77 19.30 -53.75
C ASN A 543 -61.75 19.76 -52.28
N GLU A 544 -62.50 20.81 -51.92
CA GLU A 544 -62.61 21.25 -50.52
C GLU A 544 -63.21 20.16 -49.61
N LYS A 545 -64.29 19.51 -50.07
CA LYS A 545 -64.91 18.40 -49.32
C LYS A 545 -63.96 17.21 -49.17
N LEU A 546 -63.24 16.84 -50.22
CA LEU A 546 -62.23 15.77 -50.19
C LEU A 546 -61.10 16.11 -49.23
N MET A 547 -60.54 17.32 -49.30
CA MET A 547 -59.49 17.80 -48.38
C MET A 547 -59.95 17.75 -46.91
N LYS A 548 -61.20 18.11 -46.63
CA LYS A 548 -61.77 18.02 -45.28
C LYS A 548 -61.87 16.57 -44.79
N LEU A 549 -62.37 15.66 -45.63
CA LEU A 549 -62.43 14.24 -45.28
C LEU A 549 -61.05 13.60 -45.13
N GLU A 550 -60.08 13.97 -45.97
CA GLU A 550 -58.70 13.52 -45.84
C GLU A 550 -58.08 14.04 -44.54
N SER A 551 -58.31 15.29 -44.17
CA SER A 551 -57.89 15.85 -42.88
C SER A 551 -58.49 15.09 -41.70
N ASP A 552 -59.80 14.82 -41.73
CA ASP A 552 -60.49 14.03 -40.70
C ASP A 552 -59.95 12.59 -40.64
N LYS A 553 -59.59 11.99 -41.78
CA LYS A 553 -58.94 10.69 -41.87
C LYS A 553 -57.57 10.71 -41.20
N PHE A 554 -56.72 11.68 -41.51
CA PHE A 554 -55.40 11.81 -40.89
C PHE A 554 -55.47 12.07 -39.38
N SER A 555 -56.42 12.89 -38.93
CA SER A 555 -56.69 13.09 -37.51
C SER A 555 -57.08 11.78 -36.81
N THR A 556 -58.00 11.02 -37.41
CA THR A 556 -58.42 9.72 -36.86
C THR A 556 -57.29 8.69 -36.88
N LEU A 557 -56.46 8.69 -37.92
CA LEU A 557 -55.29 7.82 -38.03
C LEU A 557 -54.25 8.15 -36.95
N SER A 558 -54.03 9.43 -36.65
CA SER A 558 -53.16 9.84 -35.54
C SER A 558 -53.69 9.36 -34.19
N MET A 559 -55.00 9.42 -33.94
CA MET A 559 -55.62 8.87 -32.73
C MET A 559 -55.46 7.35 -32.63
N TYR A 560 -55.58 6.65 -33.77
CA TYR A 560 -55.35 5.21 -33.85
C TYR A 560 -53.91 4.85 -33.45
N TYR A 561 -52.90 5.52 -34.01
CA TYR A 561 -51.50 5.25 -33.69
C TYR A 561 -51.13 5.64 -32.25
N ASP A 562 -51.72 6.70 -31.69
CA ASP A 562 -51.54 7.02 -30.26
C ASP A 562 -52.13 5.92 -29.37
N ALA A 563 -53.33 5.43 -29.70
CA ALA A 563 -53.95 4.31 -29.00
C ALA A 563 -53.12 3.01 -29.10
N GLU A 564 -52.54 2.72 -30.26
CA GLU A 564 -51.62 1.58 -30.46
C GLU A 564 -50.35 1.69 -29.60
N GLY A 565 -49.77 2.90 -29.54
CA GLY A 565 -48.62 3.18 -28.68
C GLY A 565 -48.94 2.99 -27.20
N GLN A 566 -50.13 3.40 -26.76
CA GLN A 566 -50.61 3.17 -25.39
C GLN A 566 -50.89 1.70 -25.11
N LEU A 567 -51.50 0.97 -26.06
CA LEU A 567 -51.75 -0.47 -25.96
C LEU A 567 -50.43 -1.24 -25.75
N THR A 568 -49.42 -0.94 -26.56
CA THR A 568 -48.08 -1.56 -26.44
C THR A 568 -47.46 -1.31 -25.06
N LYS A 569 -47.61 -0.09 -24.52
CA LYS A 569 -47.15 0.23 -23.16
C LYS A 569 -47.89 -0.58 -22.09
N LEU A 570 -49.22 -0.69 -22.21
CA LEU A 570 -50.04 -1.48 -21.29
C LEU A 570 -49.73 -2.98 -21.35
N GLN A 571 -49.48 -3.54 -22.54
CA GLN A 571 -49.07 -4.94 -22.72
C GLN A 571 -47.72 -5.22 -22.02
N ASN A 572 -46.75 -4.32 -22.17
CA ASN A 572 -45.47 -4.42 -21.46
C ASN A 572 -45.67 -4.35 -19.94
N GLN A 573 -46.52 -3.44 -19.46
CA GLN A 573 -46.86 -3.33 -18.03
C GLN A 573 -47.53 -4.60 -17.50
N LEU A 574 -48.49 -5.17 -18.23
CA LEU A 574 -49.16 -6.42 -17.87
C LEU A 574 -48.16 -7.58 -17.76
N SER A 575 -47.27 -7.72 -18.75
CA SER A 575 -46.21 -8.73 -18.72
C SER A 575 -45.30 -8.58 -17.49
N ASN A 576 -44.93 -7.34 -17.16
CA ASN A 576 -44.15 -7.03 -15.97
C ASN A 576 -44.90 -7.37 -14.67
N TYR A 577 -46.20 -7.07 -14.59
CA TYR A 577 -47.02 -7.39 -13.42
C TYR A 577 -47.17 -8.90 -13.22
N ALA A 578 -47.40 -9.65 -14.30
CA ALA A 578 -47.47 -11.11 -14.26
C ALA A 578 -46.14 -11.74 -13.80
N LEU A 579 -45.00 -11.30 -14.36
CA LEU A 579 -43.68 -11.78 -13.94
C LEU A 579 -43.36 -11.41 -12.49
N ARG A 580 -43.78 -10.22 -12.05
CA ARG A 580 -43.53 -9.74 -10.67
C ARG A 580 -44.27 -10.58 -9.63
N GLN A 581 -45.47 -11.09 -9.94
CA GLN A 581 -46.22 -11.97 -9.04
C GLN A 581 -45.45 -13.26 -8.72
N HIS A 582 -44.65 -13.78 -9.67
CA HIS A 582 -43.79 -14.94 -9.42
C HIS A 582 -42.65 -14.65 -8.43
N TYR A 583 -42.30 -13.39 -8.18
CA TYR A 583 -41.25 -13.00 -7.23
C TYR A 583 -41.73 -12.95 -5.77
N TYR A 584 -43.03 -13.14 -5.50
CA TYR A 584 -43.54 -13.27 -4.14
C TYR A 584 -43.02 -14.52 -3.44
N TYR A 585 -42.72 -15.57 -4.20
CA TYR A 585 -42.08 -16.77 -3.68
C TYR A 585 -40.58 -16.72 -3.92
N VAL A 586 -39.83 -16.75 -2.83
CA VAL A 586 -38.37 -16.83 -2.88
C VAL A 586 -38.01 -18.30 -2.95
N LEU A 587 -37.47 -18.71 -4.09
CA LEU A 587 -37.12 -20.11 -4.37
C LEU A 587 -35.62 -20.36 -4.22
N ALA A 588 -35.25 -21.57 -3.82
CA ALA A 588 -33.86 -22.00 -3.74
C ALA A 588 -33.26 -22.18 -5.17
N PRO A 589 -32.12 -21.56 -5.50
CA PRO A 589 -31.52 -21.67 -6.84
C PRO A 589 -30.84 -23.02 -7.11
N GLN A 590 -30.47 -23.76 -6.06
CA GLN A 590 -29.76 -25.03 -6.10
C GLN A 590 -29.96 -25.82 -4.80
N ASP A 591 -29.57 -27.10 -4.79
CA ASP A 591 -29.65 -27.96 -3.61
C ASP A 591 -28.57 -27.58 -2.56
N GLY A 592 -28.95 -27.43 -1.30
CA GLY A 592 -28.01 -27.02 -0.25
C GLY A 592 -28.62 -26.87 1.14
N TYR A 593 -27.79 -26.47 2.11
CA TYR A 593 -28.19 -26.14 3.47
C TYR A 593 -28.31 -24.63 3.66
N ILE A 594 -29.30 -24.20 4.44
CA ILE A 594 -29.46 -22.80 4.82
C ILE A 594 -28.60 -22.52 6.07
N ASN A 595 -27.62 -21.62 5.97
CA ASN A 595 -26.66 -21.36 7.06
C ASN A 595 -27.06 -20.19 7.96
N GLU A 596 -27.66 -19.14 7.38
CA GLU A 596 -27.99 -17.91 8.10
C GLU A 596 -29.21 -17.24 7.45
N LEU A 597 -30.32 -17.18 8.17
CA LEU A 597 -31.45 -16.31 7.87
C LEU A 597 -31.15 -14.88 8.34
N THR A 598 -30.99 -13.96 7.39
CA THR A 598 -30.61 -12.56 7.70
C THR A 598 -31.82 -11.76 8.20
N ALA A 599 -33.00 -12.02 7.65
CA ALA A 599 -34.27 -11.48 8.16
C ALA A 599 -34.76 -12.37 9.31
N LYS A 600 -34.81 -11.84 10.53
CA LYS A 600 -34.96 -12.60 11.78
C LYS A 600 -36.41 -12.80 12.20
N GLY A 601 -37.38 -12.06 11.64
CA GLY A 601 -38.78 -12.11 12.06
C GLY A 601 -39.81 -12.08 10.92
N VAL A 602 -40.93 -12.77 11.11
CA VAL A 602 -42.15 -12.57 10.30
C VAL A 602 -42.60 -11.12 10.47
N GLY A 603 -42.87 -10.43 9.35
CA GLY A 603 -43.26 -9.02 9.34
C GLY A 603 -42.12 -8.03 9.09
N GLU A 604 -40.88 -8.51 8.95
CA GLU A 604 -39.72 -7.68 8.61
C GLU A 604 -39.76 -7.21 7.14
N ILE A 605 -39.33 -5.98 6.88
CA ILE A 605 -39.31 -5.37 5.55
C ILE A 605 -37.93 -5.58 4.92
N VAL A 606 -37.91 -6.25 3.77
CA VAL A 606 -36.72 -6.49 2.96
C VAL A 606 -36.75 -5.55 1.76
N LYS A 607 -35.62 -4.88 1.50
CA LYS A 607 -35.45 -4.05 0.31
C LYS A 607 -35.15 -4.91 -0.92
N GLU A 608 -35.39 -4.35 -2.10
CA GLU A 608 -34.97 -4.97 -3.36
C GLU A 608 -33.44 -5.19 -3.37
N GLY A 609 -33.00 -6.40 -3.70
CA GLY A 609 -31.59 -6.82 -3.57
C GLY A 609 -31.15 -7.13 -2.13
N GLY A 610 -32.02 -6.97 -1.13
CA GLY A 610 -31.74 -7.31 0.26
C GLY A 610 -31.54 -8.80 0.46
N ILE A 611 -30.60 -9.17 1.33
CA ILE A 611 -30.25 -10.57 1.61
C ILE A 611 -31.33 -11.20 2.49
N ILE A 612 -31.86 -12.34 2.05
CA ILE A 612 -32.87 -13.12 2.77
C ILE A 612 -32.18 -14.21 3.58
N CYS A 613 -31.38 -15.04 2.90
CA CYS A 613 -30.65 -16.13 3.52
C CYS A 613 -29.38 -16.48 2.74
N LYS A 614 -28.49 -17.26 3.37
CA LYS A 614 -27.31 -17.84 2.72
C LYS A 614 -27.49 -19.34 2.53
N ILE A 615 -27.31 -19.81 1.30
CA ILE A 615 -27.35 -21.24 0.96
C ILE A 615 -25.93 -21.76 0.69
N THR A 616 -25.59 -22.90 1.30
CA THR A 616 -24.32 -23.61 1.09
C THR A 616 -24.59 -24.95 0.41
N PRO A 617 -24.02 -25.20 -0.79
CA PRO A 617 -24.21 -26.46 -1.50
C PRO A 617 -23.68 -27.69 -0.74
N LYS A 618 -24.33 -28.84 -0.92
CA LYS A 618 -23.99 -30.10 -0.22
C LYS A 618 -22.63 -30.69 -0.59
N ASN A 619 -22.21 -30.55 -1.85
CA ASN A 619 -20.97 -31.16 -2.33
C ASN A 619 -19.84 -30.14 -2.35
N LEU A 620 -18.97 -30.19 -1.34
CA LEU A 620 -17.90 -29.24 -1.15
C LEU A 620 -16.55 -29.88 -1.49
N GLU A 621 -15.97 -29.45 -2.61
CA GLU A 621 -14.54 -29.67 -2.83
C GLU A 621 -13.78 -28.63 -2.01
N GLN A 622 -13.38 -29.04 -0.81
CA GLN A 622 -12.63 -28.19 0.11
C GLN A 622 -11.32 -27.71 -0.54
N ALA A 623 -11.10 -26.41 -0.44
CA ALA A 623 -9.86 -25.74 -0.77
C ALA A 623 -9.48 -24.81 0.40
N VAL A 624 -8.27 -24.29 0.40
CA VAL A 624 -7.88 -23.23 1.34
C VAL A 624 -7.44 -22.02 0.55
N GLU A 625 -7.94 -20.86 0.96
CA GLU A 625 -7.49 -19.56 0.52
C GLU A 625 -6.45 -19.06 1.51
N LEU A 626 -5.18 -19.02 1.10
CA LEU A 626 -4.08 -18.52 1.92
C LEU A 626 -3.61 -17.17 1.37
N PHE A 627 -3.15 -16.27 2.23
CA PHE A 627 -2.70 -14.93 1.88
C PHE A 627 -1.19 -14.79 2.14
N VAL A 628 -0.45 -14.61 1.05
CA VAL A 628 1.00 -14.53 1.01
C VAL A 628 1.42 -13.08 0.86
N ASP A 629 2.47 -12.68 1.56
CA ASP A 629 3.02 -11.33 1.43
C ASP A 629 3.68 -11.12 0.04
N PRO A 630 3.63 -9.93 -0.55
CA PRO A 630 4.19 -9.65 -1.89
C PRO A 630 5.65 -10.07 -2.06
N VAL A 631 6.44 -9.98 -0.99
CA VAL A 631 7.86 -10.36 -0.95
C VAL A 631 8.04 -11.88 -1.08
N ASP A 632 7.08 -12.67 -0.58
CA ASP A 632 7.16 -14.13 -0.54
C ASP A 632 6.45 -14.81 -1.73
N LEU A 633 5.61 -14.08 -2.48
CA LEU A 633 4.89 -14.63 -3.64
C LEU A 633 5.82 -15.30 -4.68
N PRO A 634 6.99 -14.73 -5.06
CA PRO A 634 7.89 -15.37 -6.02
C PRO A 634 8.45 -16.72 -5.57
N LEU A 635 8.36 -17.04 -4.27
CA LEU A 635 8.88 -18.29 -3.68
C LEU A 635 7.86 -19.43 -3.75
N ILE A 636 6.64 -19.14 -4.20
CA ILE A 636 5.54 -20.10 -4.27
C ILE A 636 5.21 -20.39 -5.72
N ALA A 637 5.58 -21.58 -6.18
CA ALA A 637 5.24 -22.11 -7.49
C ALA A 637 3.94 -22.92 -7.45
N LYS A 638 3.27 -23.00 -8.60
CA LYS A 638 2.16 -23.92 -8.79
C LYS A 638 2.67 -25.37 -8.65
N GLY A 639 1.96 -26.19 -7.89
CA GLY A 639 2.35 -27.57 -7.57
C GLY A 639 3.22 -27.72 -6.32
N GLN A 640 3.61 -26.63 -5.67
CA GLN A 640 4.43 -26.67 -4.46
C GLN A 640 3.64 -27.21 -3.27
N GLU A 641 4.31 -28.03 -2.46
CA GLU A 641 3.72 -28.61 -1.25
C GLU A 641 3.70 -27.61 -0.09
N LEU A 642 2.56 -27.53 0.56
CA LEU A 642 2.28 -26.74 1.75
C LEU A 642 1.88 -27.67 2.89
N ARG A 643 2.27 -27.30 4.11
CA ARG A 643 1.78 -27.94 5.33
C ARG A 643 0.78 -27.01 5.99
N LEU A 644 -0.43 -27.48 6.23
CA LEU A 644 -1.54 -26.73 6.78
C LEU A 644 -1.86 -27.18 8.20
N ILE A 645 -2.26 -26.21 9.01
CA ILE A 645 -2.77 -26.34 10.36
C ILE A 645 -4.15 -25.70 10.35
N PHE A 646 -5.18 -26.48 10.69
CA PHE A 646 -6.56 -26.00 10.77
C PHE A 646 -6.91 -25.62 12.20
N ASP A 647 -7.67 -24.53 12.37
CA ASP A 647 -8.22 -24.16 13.66
C ASP A 647 -9.11 -25.28 14.21
N GLY A 648 -8.92 -25.62 15.49
CA GLY A 648 -9.62 -26.72 16.16
C GLY A 648 -8.91 -28.08 16.07
N TRP A 649 -7.77 -28.18 15.38
CA TRP A 649 -6.91 -29.37 15.39
C TRP A 649 -5.60 -29.09 16.14
N PRO A 650 -5.27 -29.84 17.20
CA PRO A 650 -4.00 -29.66 17.91
C PRO A 650 -2.85 -30.01 16.98
N SER A 651 -1.90 -29.09 16.85
CA SER A 651 -0.67 -29.33 16.11
C SER A 651 0.52 -28.81 16.92
N PHE A 652 1.65 -29.46 16.73
CA PHE A 652 2.93 -29.01 17.24
C PHE A 652 3.90 -28.95 16.07
N TYR A 653 4.47 -27.78 15.81
CA TYR A 653 5.49 -27.61 14.79
C TYR A 653 6.66 -26.78 15.30
N LEU A 654 7.88 -27.22 15.00
CA LEU A 654 9.09 -26.42 15.14
C LEU A 654 9.50 -25.93 13.74
N SER A 655 9.55 -24.61 13.54
CA SER A 655 10.10 -24.02 12.31
C SER A 655 11.61 -24.32 12.22
N GLY A 656 12.08 -24.72 11.03
CA GLY A 656 13.52 -24.97 10.79
C GLY A 656 13.97 -26.43 10.79
N TRP A 657 13.13 -27.37 11.24
CA TRP A 657 13.46 -28.80 11.34
C TRP A 657 12.41 -29.68 10.66
N PRO A 658 12.76 -30.40 9.57
CA PRO A 658 11.83 -31.27 8.87
C PRO A 658 11.58 -32.55 9.68
N GLY A 659 10.30 -32.96 9.82
CA GLY A 659 9.91 -34.27 10.36
C GLY A 659 9.42 -34.30 11.82
N VAL A 660 9.49 -33.20 12.57
CA VAL A 660 9.02 -33.14 13.99
C VAL A 660 7.60 -32.53 14.10
N SER A 661 6.90 -32.34 12.98
CA SER A 661 5.56 -31.76 12.98
C SER A 661 4.49 -32.85 13.07
N ASN A 662 3.81 -32.97 14.22
CA ASN A 662 2.63 -33.81 14.38
C ASN A 662 1.37 -32.92 14.30
N GLY A 663 0.37 -33.37 13.53
CA GLY A 663 -0.90 -32.65 13.33
C GLY A 663 -0.91 -31.63 12.17
N THR A 664 -0.02 -31.77 11.17
CA THR A 664 -0.02 -30.93 9.95
C THR A 664 -0.51 -31.71 8.73
N PHE A 665 -1.32 -31.08 7.88
CA PHE A 665 -1.92 -31.69 6.69
C PHE A 665 -1.22 -31.22 5.42
N ALA A 666 -0.99 -32.11 4.46
CA ALA A 666 -0.38 -31.73 3.18
C ALA A 666 -1.41 -31.10 2.24
N ALA A 667 -0.98 -30.05 1.53
CA ALA A 667 -1.74 -29.37 0.50
C ALA A 667 -0.83 -28.99 -0.68
N GLU A 668 -1.42 -28.80 -1.85
CA GLU A 668 -0.74 -28.41 -3.08
C GLU A 668 -1.31 -27.10 -3.62
N VAL A 669 -0.43 -26.19 -4.03
CA VAL A 669 -0.82 -24.90 -4.63
C VAL A 669 -1.35 -25.10 -6.05
N ILE A 670 -2.60 -24.72 -6.29
CA ILE A 670 -3.25 -24.83 -7.61
C ILE A 670 -3.09 -23.53 -8.41
N SER A 671 -3.30 -22.39 -7.75
CA SER A 671 -3.27 -21.08 -8.39
C SER A 671 -3.00 -19.98 -7.38
N PHE A 672 -2.55 -18.84 -7.88
CA PHE A 672 -2.42 -17.59 -7.13
C PHE A 672 -3.04 -16.45 -7.94
N ASP A 673 -3.63 -15.49 -7.25
CA ASP A 673 -4.28 -14.34 -7.85
C ASP A 673 -3.21 -13.39 -8.40
N LYS A 674 -3.46 -12.83 -9.59
CA LYS A 674 -2.56 -11.83 -10.21
C LYS A 674 -2.77 -10.42 -9.66
N VAL A 675 -3.76 -10.24 -8.78
CA VAL A 675 -4.16 -8.95 -8.21
C VAL A 675 -4.05 -9.02 -6.69
N ILE A 676 -3.57 -7.93 -6.11
CA ILE A 676 -3.43 -7.80 -4.66
C ILE A 676 -4.80 -7.73 -3.99
N SER A 677 -4.97 -8.46 -2.88
CA SER A 677 -6.20 -8.42 -2.09
C SER A 677 -6.31 -7.10 -1.31
N THR A 678 -7.49 -6.81 -0.77
CA THR A 678 -7.78 -5.59 0.03
C THR A 678 -6.88 -5.39 1.24
N LYS A 679 -6.16 -6.43 1.67
CA LYS A 679 -5.20 -6.42 2.78
C LYS A 679 -3.73 -6.31 2.35
N GLY A 680 -3.43 -6.00 1.09
CA GLY A 680 -2.04 -5.87 0.62
C GLY A 680 -1.28 -7.20 0.45
N LYS A 681 -1.99 -8.33 0.48
CA LYS A 681 -1.44 -9.69 0.32
C LYS A 681 -1.97 -10.34 -0.97
N PHE A 682 -1.21 -11.28 -1.54
CA PHE A 682 -1.64 -12.10 -2.67
C PHE A 682 -2.35 -13.35 -2.17
N ARG A 683 -3.51 -13.64 -2.76
CA ARG A 683 -4.27 -14.84 -2.43
C ARG A 683 -3.76 -16.02 -3.25
N ILE A 684 -3.54 -17.15 -2.58
CA ILE A 684 -3.21 -18.44 -3.18
C ILE A 684 -4.29 -19.46 -2.81
N LEU A 685 -4.57 -20.38 -3.74
CA LEU A 685 -5.53 -21.47 -3.57
C LEU A 685 -4.78 -22.79 -3.50
N ALA A 686 -5.04 -23.56 -2.44
CA ALA A 686 -4.45 -24.88 -2.22
C ALA A 686 -5.52 -25.96 -2.00
N ARG A 687 -5.23 -27.20 -2.40
CA ARG A 687 -6.09 -28.39 -2.21
C ARG A 687 -5.32 -29.50 -1.49
N ALA A 688 -6.04 -30.40 -0.83
CA ALA A 688 -5.46 -31.58 -0.19
C ALA A 688 -4.57 -32.39 -1.15
N LYS A 689 -3.39 -32.80 -0.67
CA LYS A 689 -2.46 -33.70 -1.37
C LYS A 689 -2.19 -34.93 -0.52
N GLY A 690 -2.46 -36.12 -1.04
CA GLY A 690 -2.31 -37.38 -0.30
C GLY A 690 -3.48 -37.65 0.63
N THR A 691 -3.31 -37.43 1.94
CA THR A 691 -4.36 -37.68 2.93
C THR A 691 -5.52 -36.68 2.80
N PRO A 692 -6.78 -37.12 2.68
CA PRO A 692 -7.92 -36.22 2.67
C PRO A 692 -7.98 -35.45 4.00
N TRP A 693 -8.36 -34.17 3.93
CA TRP A 693 -8.55 -33.37 5.13
C TRP A 693 -9.77 -33.88 5.94
N PRO A 694 -9.78 -33.69 7.26
CA PRO A 694 -10.91 -34.07 8.10
C PRO A 694 -12.24 -33.46 7.65
N ASN A 695 -13.28 -34.29 7.52
CA ASN A 695 -14.63 -33.85 7.13
C ASN A 695 -15.28 -32.86 8.12
N SER A 696 -14.74 -32.71 9.32
CA SER A 696 -15.22 -31.78 10.35
C SER A 696 -14.78 -30.33 10.14
N ILE A 697 -13.91 -30.06 9.16
CA ILE A 697 -13.44 -28.71 8.85
C ILE A 697 -14.58 -27.92 8.17
N GLN A 698 -14.97 -26.81 8.79
CA GLN A 698 -16.02 -25.93 8.29
C GLN A 698 -15.46 -24.87 7.34
N ILE A 699 -16.25 -24.48 6.33
CA ILE A 699 -15.92 -23.35 5.46
C ILE A 699 -15.81 -22.08 6.31
N GLY A 700 -14.78 -21.28 6.06
CA GLY A 700 -14.48 -20.08 6.84
C GLY A 700 -13.64 -20.32 8.09
N GLY A 701 -13.36 -21.58 8.47
CA GLY A 701 -12.40 -21.90 9.53
C GLY A 701 -11.00 -21.35 9.20
N GLY A 702 -10.27 -20.88 10.21
CA GLY A 702 -8.92 -20.36 10.03
C GLY A 702 -7.91 -21.47 9.69
N VAL A 703 -6.95 -21.12 8.83
CA VAL A 703 -5.88 -22.02 8.41
C VAL A 703 -4.55 -21.29 8.47
N GLN A 704 -3.56 -21.92 9.07
CA GLN A 704 -2.17 -21.49 9.00
C GLN A 704 -1.41 -22.50 8.14
N GLY A 705 -0.79 -22.03 7.08
CA GLY A 705 0.06 -22.80 6.20
C GLY A 705 1.52 -22.40 6.37
N PHE A 706 2.42 -23.36 6.16
CA PHE A 706 3.82 -23.04 5.92
C PHE A 706 4.37 -23.86 4.76
N CYS A 707 5.26 -23.25 4.01
CA CYS A 707 6.01 -23.92 2.96
C CYS A 707 7.44 -24.15 3.42
N LEU A 708 7.92 -25.40 3.32
CA LEU A 708 9.33 -25.71 3.51
C LEU A 708 10.08 -25.38 2.22
N LEU A 709 11.03 -24.47 2.31
CA LEU A 709 11.93 -24.10 1.21
C LEU A 709 13.24 -24.90 1.33
N ARG A 710 14.36 -24.31 0.89
CA ARG A 710 15.68 -24.95 0.86
C ARG A 710 16.37 -24.94 2.23
N ASN A 711 17.28 -25.89 2.43
CA ASN A 711 18.25 -25.87 3.52
C ASN A 711 19.37 -24.86 3.22
N VAL A 712 19.54 -23.89 4.11
CA VAL A 712 20.64 -22.91 4.07
C VAL A 712 21.44 -22.98 5.37
N PRO A 713 22.75 -22.67 5.36
CA PRO A 713 23.52 -22.55 6.59
C PRO A 713 22.92 -21.48 7.51
N LEU A 714 22.91 -21.71 8.82
CA LEU A 714 22.34 -20.79 9.80
C LEU A 714 22.98 -19.39 9.78
N VAL A 715 24.28 -19.27 9.46
CA VAL A 715 24.96 -17.99 9.21
C VAL A 715 24.33 -17.21 8.06
N TYR A 716 24.02 -17.90 6.97
CA TYR A 716 23.41 -17.28 5.80
C TYR A 716 22.02 -16.77 6.15
N GLU A 717 21.24 -17.57 6.88
CA GLU A 717 19.93 -17.19 7.34
C GLU A 717 19.99 -15.97 8.28
N LEU A 718 20.91 -15.95 9.26
CA LEU A 718 21.13 -14.79 10.12
C LEU A 718 21.55 -13.53 9.33
N TRP A 719 22.47 -13.67 8.38
CA TRP A 719 22.90 -12.56 7.52
C TRP A 719 21.74 -12.01 6.68
N ARG A 720 20.96 -12.89 6.07
CA ARG A 720 19.77 -12.54 5.27
C ARG A 720 18.73 -11.81 6.11
N ILE A 721 18.42 -12.34 7.29
CA ILE A 721 17.51 -11.79 8.30
C ILE A 721 17.94 -10.38 8.70
N ILE A 722 19.23 -10.17 9.00
CA ILE A 722 19.78 -8.87 9.41
C ILE A 722 19.65 -7.83 8.30
N ASN A 723 19.80 -8.24 7.05
CA ASN A 723 19.70 -7.36 5.88
C ASN A 723 18.27 -7.23 5.32
N GLY A 724 17.29 -7.98 5.85
CA GLY A 724 15.91 -7.96 5.38
C GLY A 724 15.71 -8.54 3.97
N PHE A 725 16.62 -9.41 3.50
CA PHE A 725 16.47 -10.04 2.19
C PHE A 725 15.43 -11.18 2.22
N PRO A 726 14.63 -11.37 1.15
CA PRO A 726 13.72 -12.51 1.04
C PRO A 726 14.48 -13.85 1.02
N PRO A 727 13.82 -14.98 1.40
CA PRO A 727 14.41 -16.31 1.25
C PRO A 727 14.88 -16.51 -0.20
N GLU A 728 15.96 -17.26 -0.38
CA GLU A 728 16.77 -17.16 -1.60
C GLU A 728 15.99 -17.56 -2.88
N PHE A 729 16.04 -16.68 -3.89
CA PHE A 729 15.20 -16.62 -5.10
C PHE A 729 15.62 -17.54 -6.26
N TYR A 730 16.77 -18.22 -6.19
CA TYR A 730 17.33 -18.92 -7.35
C TYR A 730 16.64 -20.24 -7.66
N ILE A 731 15.54 -20.17 -8.42
CA ILE A 731 15.02 -21.29 -9.21
C ILE A 731 15.96 -21.49 -10.41
N THR A 732 16.67 -22.62 -10.46
CA THR A 732 17.06 -23.19 -11.75
C THR A 732 15.88 -24.06 -12.24
N PRO A 733 15.43 -23.96 -13.49
CA PRO A 733 14.18 -24.58 -13.95
C PRO A 733 14.16 -26.11 -14.02
N ASN A 734 15.16 -26.82 -13.51
CA ASN A 734 15.30 -28.27 -13.65
C ASN A 734 15.82 -28.90 -12.34
N ALA A 735 14.93 -29.18 -11.39
CA ALA A 735 15.21 -30.13 -10.32
C ALA A 735 13.90 -30.75 -9.82
N HIS A 736 13.15 -31.37 -10.72
CA HIS A 736 12.33 -32.51 -10.33
C HIS A 736 13.28 -33.68 -10.05
N ASP A 737 13.83 -33.79 -8.85
CA ASP A 737 14.34 -35.08 -8.38
C ASP A 737 14.34 -35.19 -6.85
N LYS A 738 13.36 -36.00 -6.41
CA LYS A 738 13.27 -36.85 -5.22
C LYS A 738 13.32 -36.22 -3.81
N PRO A 739 12.33 -36.52 -2.95
CA PRO A 739 12.48 -36.33 -1.52
C PRO A 739 13.51 -37.34 -1.01
N HIS A 740 14.60 -36.86 -0.41
CA HIS A 740 15.44 -37.71 0.41
C HIS A 740 14.69 -37.99 1.73
N THR A 741 14.46 -39.29 1.94
CA THR A 741 13.95 -39.93 3.16
C THR A 741 14.59 -39.46 4.44
#